data_AF-A0A970RL57-F1
#
_entry.id   AF-A0A970RL57-F1
#
_cell.length_a   1.000
_cell.length_b   1.000
_cell.length_c   1.000
_cell.angle_alpha   90.00
_cell.angle_beta   90.00
_cell.angle_gamma   90.00
#
_symmetry.space_group_name_H-M   'P 1'
#
loop_
_entity.id
_entity.type
_entity.pdbx_description
1 polymer ?
#
loop_
_entity_poly.entity_id
_entity_poly.type
_entity_poly.pdbx_seq_one_letter_code
_entity_poly.pdbx_strand_id
1 'polypeptide(L)'
;MKKFEDISIALLLNDFHNEYSMAIYRGARFAAEERGISLATFGVGAFESPVQHMEMRTRLFSLVNPDDFDGIFYVSSSLSNYIGLERFVDFATSFSDLPSAHVGIRHDSLLTFGIDNYSGMYDAVNHLIKEHGRNKIAYISGTRGVYEAEERHKAYKQALIDNNITYDERYVYHGSFLREDGVSAVNAFLDERKIDIDGLVGANDHMALYAMKALQRRGISVPKQVSVAGFDDLSSARSCTPAMTTVHQSAFGLGSFAMRRLAEGIRDDKIEMRHEQLPAPLAVRQSCGCRSDAVTDDVVGSEASPDTMSENEQNEREELSSVVNLMTRDMIGNFEIDEIISVLNGHLNFLGIRDFSLSQYVGQGQAEILFDQTGHRREKFPEKQLISGGLARLPRPYYCHILPLFYREENIGFFVSDVASRDVPVLEIIRDHLSSALKGAHLLEAAKRHADYLRIEVEQRTKELADRTIELEKALDVVQETSEKLERLSVMDELTGLYNRRGFLTLAKQQIALKARNNKDLLLVFFDIDGMKKINDTLGHSVGDYALVSFANLLKKAFRSTDVIARIGGDEFVVLAIECSIREYKKVKSRLDYSIKEFNASNHQEFQLSVSAGAAPSDPDTTFTIEQLMEEADAELYKEKKRKKLSQ
;
A
#
# COMPACT_ATOMS: atom_id res chain seq x y z
N MET A 1 -23.41 -31.24 -36.59
CA MET A 1 -23.99 -30.02 -36.04
C MET A 1 -24.03 -30.15 -34.54
N LYS A 2 -23.43 -29.20 -33.83
CA LYS A 2 -23.44 -29.14 -32.37
C LYS A 2 -24.88 -28.88 -31.88
N LYS A 3 -25.27 -29.30 -30.67
CA LYS A 3 -26.56 -28.86 -30.11
C LYS A 3 -26.37 -27.50 -29.45
N PHE A 4 -27.40 -26.66 -29.40
CA PHE A 4 -27.31 -25.36 -28.71
C PHE A 4 -26.95 -25.50 -27.23
N GLU A 5 -27.45 -26.56 -26.57
CA GLU A 5 -27.13 -26.93 -25.18
C GLU A 5 -25.64 -27.23 -24.94
N ASP A 6 -24.91 -27.58 -26.00
CA ASP A 6 -23.48 -27.85 -25.93
C ASP A 6 -22.62 -26.61 -26.23
N ILE A 7 -23.24 -25.49 -26.63
CA ILE A 7 -22.53 -24.26 -27.00
C ILE A 7 -22.26 -23.43 -25.74
N SER A 8 -21.03 -22.94 -25.62
CA SER A 8 -20.63 -21.96 -24.61
C SER A 8 -20.10 -20.69 -25.26
N ILE A 9 -20.57 -19.52 -24.82
CA ILE A 9 -20.16 -18.22 -25.38
C ILE A 9 -19.62 -17.31 -24.27
N ALA A 10 -18.48 -16.67 -24.54
CA ALA A 10 -17.97 -15.58 -23.73
C ALA A 10 -18.56 -14.25 -24.20
N LEU A 11 -19.25 -13.51 -23.34
CA LEU A 11 -19.75 -12.17 -23.63
C LEU A 11 -18.88 -11.13 -22.95
N LEU A 12 -18.25 -10.26 -23.75
CA LEU A 12 -17.38 -9.19 -23.31
C LEU A 12 -18.09 -7.85 -23.52
N LEU A 13 -18.39 -7.15 -22.42
CA LEU A 13 -18.94 -5.81 -22.44
C LEU A 13 -18.15 -4.89 -21.49
N ASN A 14 -18.11 -3.61 -21.81
CA ASN A 14 -17.78 -2.60 -20.81
C ASN A 14 -18.79 -2.70 -19.66
N ASP A 15 -18.34 -2.50 -18.42
CA ASP A 15 -19.10 -2.56 -17.17
C ASP A 15 -20.65 -2.46 -17.20
N PHE A 16 -21.31 -2.99 -16.16
CA PHE A 16 -22.78 -3.06 -16.11
C PHE A 16 -23.48 -1.73 -15.79
N HIS A 17 -22.82 -0.58 -15.98
CA HIS A 17 -23.37 0.75 -15.73
C HIS A 17 -24.02 1.39 -16.96
N ASN A 18 -23.60 1.01 -18.17
CA ASN A 18 -24.11 1.61 -19.41
C ASN A 18 -25.44 0.99 -19.85
N GLU A 19 -26.51 1.79 -19.93
CA GLU A 19 -27.86 1.36 -20.34
C GLU A 19 -27.87 0.64 -21.70
N TYR A 20 -27.12 1.13 -22.68
CA TYR A 20 -27.03 0.51 -24.01
C TYR A 20 -26.37 -0.88 -23.95
N SER A 21 -25.27 -1.00 -23.21
CA SER A 21 -24.57 -2.29 -23.04
C SER A 21 -25.42 -3.27 -22.23
N MET A 22 -26.16 -2.78 -21.24
CA MET A 22 -27.11 -3.56 -20.45
C MET A 22 -28.28 -4.08 -21.29
N ALA A 23 -28.85 -3.25 -22.17
CA ALA A 23 -29.92 -3.68 -23.06
C ALA A 23 -29.44 -4.77 -24.04
N ILE A 24 -28.26 -4.60 -24.64
CA ILE A 24 -27.63 -5.63 -25.47
C ILE A 24 -27.40 -6.92 -24.67
N TYR A 25 -26.85 -6.82 -23.46
CA TYR A 25 -26.65 -7.97 -22.59
C TYR A 25 -27.97 -8.67 -22.28
N ARG A 26 -29.03 -7.94 -21.91
CA ARG A 26 -30.37 -8.50 -21.63
C ARG A 26 -30.90 -9.26 -22.85
N GLY A 27 -30.74 -8.70 -24.05
CA GLY A 27 -31.13 -9.34 -25.30
C GLY A 27 -30.34 -10.61 -25.61
N ALA A 28 -29.01 -10.55 -25.47
CA ALA A 28 -28.13 -11.69 -25.67
C ALA A 28 -28.41 -12.81 -24.66
N ARG A 29 -28.60 -12.43 -23.38
CA ARG A 29 -28.96 -13.34 -22.29
C ARG A 29 -30.28 -14.06 -22.58
N PHE A 30 -31.31 -13.32 -22.99
CA PHE A 30 -32.62 -13.86 -23.37
C PHE A 30 -32.49 -14.90 -24.51
N ALA A 31 -31.74 -14.57 -25.57
CA ALA A 31 -31.51 -15.51 -26.68
C ALA A 31 -30.72 -16.76 -26.25
N ALA A 32 -29.80 -16.62 -25.30
CA ALA A 32 -29.07 -17.75 -24.74
C ALA A 32 -30.02 -18.68 -23.97
N GLU A 33 -30.90 -18.13 -23.12
CA GLU A 33 -31.89 -18.91 -22.36
C GLU A 33 -32.87 -19.65 -23.24
N GLU A 34 -33.42 -18.95 -24.23
CA GLU A 34 -34.39 -19.51 -25.19
C GLU A 34 -33.85 -20.77 -25.90
N ARG A 35 -32.53 -20.83 -26.12
CA ARG A 35 -31.86 -21.92 -26.85
C ARG A 35 -31.01 -22.84 -25.97
N GLY A 36 -30.95 -22.61 -24.66
CA GLY A 36 -30.12 -23.37 -23.73
C GLY A 36 -28.61 -23.21 -23.94
N ILE A 37 -28.15 -22.06 -24.45
CA ILE A 37 -26.72 -21.79 -24.68
C ILE A 37 -26.07 -21.34 -23.37
N SER A 38 -24.91 -21.88 -23.01
CA SER A 38 -24.18 -21.44 -21.82
C SER A 38 -23.50 -20.08 -22.07
N LEU A 39 -23.57 -19.16 -21.11
CA LEU A 39 -23.07 -17.78 -21.26
C LEU A 39 -22.19 -17.39 -20.07
N ALA A 40 -20.92 -17.08 -20.34
CA ALA A 40 -20.02 -16.46 -19.36
C ALA A 40 -19.86 -14.98 -19.71
N THR A 41 -20.30 -14.09 -18.83
CA THR A 41 -20.30 -12.65 -19.05
C THR A 41 -19.16 -11.99 -18.28
N PHE A 42 -18.26 -11.32 -18.98
CA PHE A 42 -17.11 -10.62 -18.41
C PHE A 42 -17.36 -9.12 -18.39
N GLY A 43 -17.40 -8.54 -17.19
CA GLY A 43 -17.47 -7.09 -16.99
C GLY A 43 -16.09 -6.45 -17.13
N VAL A 44 -15.64 -6.30 -18.38
CA VAL A 44 -14.32 -5.77 -18.73
C VAL A 44 -14.34 -4.24 -18.79
N GLY A 45 -13.16 -3.63 -18.96
CA GLY A 45 -13.02 -2.20 -19.20
C GLY A 45 -12.61 -1.92 -20.64
N ALA A 46 -12.94 -0.73 -21.13
CA ALA A 46 -12.49 -0.26 -22.44
C ALA A 46 -10.95 -0.24 -22.52
N PHE A 47 -10.42 -0.63 -23.69
CA PHE A 47 -8.97 -0.66 -23.94
C PHE A 47 -8.36 0.73 -23.80
N GLU A 48 -7.22 0.84 -23.13
CA GLU A 48 -6.45 2.09 -22.95
C GLU A 48 -7.31 3.26 -22.45
N SER A 49 -8.35 2.96 -21.65
CA SER A 49 -9.16 3.99 -21.02
C SER A 49 -8.29 4.88 -20.13
N PRO A 50 -8.40 6.22 -20.20
CA PRO A 50 -7.70 7.13 -19.30
C PRO A 50 -8.25 7.06 -17.87
N VAL A 51 -9.32 6.28 -17.64
CA VAL A 51 -9.99 6.13 -16.36
C VAL A 51 -9.45 4.89 -15.65
N GLN A 52 -8.71 5.11 -14.56
CA GLN A 52 -7.99 4.05 -13.82
C GLN A 52 -8.83 2.82 -13.49
N HIS A 53 -10.07 2.99 -13.00
CA HIS A 53 -10.91 1.84 -12.65
C HIS A 53 -11.33 1.00 -13.87
N MET A 54 -11.34 1.59 -15.07
CA MET A 54 -11.61 0.86 -16.32
C MET A 54 -10.36 0.09 -16.76
N GLU A 55 -9.18 0.70 -16.64
CA GLU A 55 -7.90 0.04 -16.93
C GLU A 55 -7.75 -1.26 -16.12
N MET A 56 -8.04 -1.23 -14.82
CA MET A 56 -7.95 -2.40 -13.94
C MET A 56 -8.84 -3.57 -14.41
N ARG A 57 -9.97 -3.28 -15.06
CA ARG A 57 -10.88 -4.31 -15.57
C ARG A 57 -10.35 -5.03 -16.81
N THR A 58 -9.39 -4.44 -17.53
CA THR A 58 -8.81 -5.05 -18.74
C THR A 58 -8.06 -6.35 -18.43
N ARG A 59 -7.65 -6.58 -17.17
CA ARG A 59 -7.03 -7.85 -16.73
C ARG A 59 -7.90 -9.06 -17.06
N LEU A 60 -9.23 -8.93 -17.02
CA LEU A 60 -10.15 -10.02 -17.34
C LEU A 60 -10.00 -10.54 -18.78
N PHE A 61 -9.56 -9.73 -19.75
CA PHE A 61 -9.29 -10.22 -21.10
C PHE A 61 -8.26 -11.35 -21.11
N SER A 62 -7.26 -11.28 -20.23
CA SER A 62 -6.23 -12.33 -20.12
C SER A 62 -6.73 -13.63 -19.46
N LEU A 63 -7.89 -13.59 -18.81
CA LEU A 63 -8.55 -14.75 -18.21
C LEU A 63 -9.53 -15.44 -19.16
N VAL A 64 -9.90 -14.81 -20.28
CA VAL A 64 -10.70 -15.46 -21.32
C VAL A 64 -9.81 -16.52 -21.96
N ASN A 65 -10.13 -17.78 -21.67
CA ASN A 65 -9.44 -18.93 -22.24
C ASN A 65 -10.22 -19.46 -23.45
N PRO A 66 -9.68 -19.39 -24.68
CA PRO A 66 -10.39 -19.83 -25.88
C PRO A 66 -10.92 -21.25 -25.82
N ASP A 67 -10.19 -22.16 -25.16
CA ASP A 67 -10.56 -23.58 -25.07
C ASP A 67 -11.85 -23.83 -24.27
N ASP A 68 -12.30 -22.86 -23.46
CA ASP A 68 -13.52 -22.98 -22.65
C ASP A 68 -14.79 -22.53 -23.42
N PHE A 69 -14.64 -21.94 -24.61
CA PHE A 69 -15.73 -21.31 -25.35
C PHE A 69 -15.77 -21.76 -26.82
N ASP A 70 -16.96 -21.68 -27.40
CA ASP A 70 -17.21 -21.96 -28.81
C ASP A 70 -17.32 -20.68 -29.65
N GLY A 71 -17.40 -19.52 -28.99
CA GLY A 71 -17.42 -18.23 -29.64
C GLY A 71 -17.42 -17.08 -28.64
N ILE A 72 -17.20 -15.89 -29.16
CA ILE A 72 -17.08 -14.67 -28.35
C ILE A 72 -18.06 -13.61 -28.86
N PHE A 73 -18.83 -13.02 -27.96
CA PHE A 73 -19.71 -11.90 -28.23
C PHE A 73 -19.08 -10.63 -27.67
N TYR A 74 -18.75 -9.65 -28.51
CA TYR A 74 -18.23 -8.35 -28.12
C TYR A 74 -19.29 -7.25 -28.26
N VAL A 75 -19.55 -6.52 -27.17
CA VAL A 75 -20.15 -5.18 -27.25
C VAL A 75 -19.04 -4.20 -27.65
N SER A 76 -18.72 -4.20 -28.95
CA SER A 76 -17.47 -3.63 -29.44
C SER A 76 -17.40 -2.12 -29.31
N SER A 77 -18.52 -1.42 -29.55
CA SER A 77 -18.61 0.03 -29.45
C SER A 77 -18.22 0.57 -28.07
N SER A 78 -18.47 -0.18 -27.00
CA SER A 78 -18.09 0.26 -25.65
C SER A 78 -16.62 -0.02 -25.32
N LEU A 79 -16.01 -1.01 -25.98
CA LEU A 79 -14.64 -1.45 -25.73
C LEU A 79 -13.58 -0.71 -26.55
N SER A 80 -13.91 -0.28 -27.77
CA SER A 80 -12.95 0.28 -28.73
C SER A 80 -12.76 1.80 -28.63
N ASN A 81 -13.42 2.48 -27.69
CA ASN A 81 -13.54 3.95 -27.63
C ASN A 81 -12.22 4.72 -27.59
N TYR A 82 -11.13 4.13 -27.08
CA TYR A 82 -9.86 4.84 -26.90
C TYR A 82 -8.71 4.33 -27.80
N ILE A 83 -8.88 3.21 -28.49
CA ILE A 83 -7.84 2.60 -29.34
C ILE A 83 -8.13 2.68 -30.84
N GLY A 84 -9.35 3.03 -31.22
CA GLY A 84 -9.80 3.03 -32.61
C GLY A 84 -10.15 1.64 -33.13
N LEU A 85 -10.81 1.60 -34.30
CA LEU A 85 -11.39 0.38 -34.85
C LEU A 85 -10.33 -0.68 -35.23
N GLU A 86 -9.32 -0.32 -36.01
CA GLU A 86 -8.31 -1.27 -36.53
C GLU A 86 -7.57 -2.00 -35.41
N ARG A 87 -7.10 -1.26 -34.39
CA ARG A 87 -6.41 -1.86 -33.23
C ARG A 87 -7.32 -2.80 -32.44
N PHE A 88 -8.61 -2.47 -32.35
CA PHE A 88 -9.58 -3.34 -31.70
C PHE A 88 -9.82 -4.62 -32.52
N VAL A 89 -9.85 -4.53 -33.84
CA VAL A 89 -9.95 -5.70 -34.73
C VAL A 89 -8.73 -6.60 -34.59
N ASP A 90 -7.51 -6.04 -34.55
CA ASP A 90 -6.27 -6.79 -34.29
C ASP A 90 -6.34 -7.55 -32.96
N PHE A 91 -6.86 -6.91 -31.91
CA PHE A 91 -7.08 -7.55 -30.62
C PHE A 91 -8.13 -8.66 -30.69
N ALA A 92 -9.31 -8.39 -31.27
CA ALA A 92 -10.39 -9.36 -31.35
C ALA A 92 -9.98 -10.61 -32.14
N THR A 93 -9.22 -10.43 -33.23
CA THR A 93 -8.70 -11.52 -34.06
C THR A 93 -7.54 -12.29 -33.39
N SER A 94 -6.88 -11.72 -32.38
CA SER A 94 -5.81 -12.39 -31.63
C SER A 94 -6.28 -13.63 -30.85
N PHE A 95 -7.58 -13.72 -30.54
CA PHE A 95 -8.16 -14.86 -29.83
C PHE A 95 -8.19 -16.18 -30.63
N SER A 96 -7.68 -16.20 -31.88
CA SER A 96 -7.42 -17.38 -32.73
C SER A 96 -8.62 -18.31 -32.95
N ASP A 97 -9.04 -18.49 -34.22
CA ASP A 97 -10.09 -19.40 -34.75
C ASP A 97 -11.50 -19.36 -34.12
N LEU A 98 -11.71 -18.76 -32.95
CA LEU A 98 -13.03 -18.65 -32.37
C LEU A 98 -13.89 -17.67 -33.16
N PRO A 99 -15.12 -18.06 -33.51
CA PRO A 99 -16.03 -17.14 -34.13
C PRO A 99 -16.46 -16.04 -33.17
N SER A 100 -16.47 -14.82 -33.67
CA SER A 100 -16.85 -13.65 -32.88
C SER A 100 -17.98 -12.86 -33.51
N ALA A 101 -18.91 -12.41 -32.66
CA ALA A 101 -19.95 -11.46 -33.02
C ALA A 101 -19.66 -10.09 -32.40
N HIS A 102 -19.82 -9.04 -33.19
CA HIS A 102 -19.45 -7.68 -32.80
C HIS A 102 -20.63 -6.73 -32.94
N VAL A 103 -21.06 -6.11 -31.84
CA VAL A 103 -22.13 -5.09 -31.85
C VAL A 103 -21.56 -3.69 -31.78
N GLY A 104 -22.07 -2.80 -32.63
CA GLY A 104 -21.76 -1.36 -32.60
C GLY A 104 -20.48 -0.95 -33.33
N ILE A 105 -19.91 -1.85 -34.14
CA ILE A 105 -18.84 -1.52 -35.09
C ILE A 105 -19.19 -2.11 -36.46
N ARG A 106 -18.49 -1.65 -37.51
CA ARG A 106 -18.58 -2.20 -38.85
C ARG A 106 -17.19 -2.49 -39.38
N HIS A 107 -16.93 -3.74 -39.74
CA HIS A 107 -15.66 -4.18 -40.31
C HIS A 107 -15.88 -5.39 -41.21
N ASP A 108 -15.28 -5.39 -42.40
CA ASP A 108 -15.58 -6.39 -43.44
C ASP A 108 -15.02 -7.79 -43.13
N SER A 109 -14.02 -7.88 -42.26
CA SER A 109 -13.43 -9.17 -41.85
C SER A 109 -14.11 -9.82 -40.66
N LEU A 110 -15.15 -9.21 -40.09
CA LEU A 110 -15.82 -9.66 -38.87
C LEU A 110 -17.32 -9.85 -39.11
N LEU A 111 -17.94 -10.74 -38.33
CA LEU A 111 -19.39 -10.80 -38.21
C LEU A 111 -19.85 -9.65 -37.31
N THR A 112 -20.44 -8.62 -37.92
CA THR A 112 -20.80 -7.38 -37.23
C THR A 112 -22.30 -7.11 -37.31
N PHE A 113 -22.82 -6.49 -36.26
CA PHE A 113 -24.24 -6.20 -36.10
C PHE A 113 -24.45 -4.72 -35.78
N GLY A 114 -25.36 -4.09 -36.50
CA GLY A 114 -25.76 -2.71 -36.31
C GLY A 114 -27.26 -2.51 -36.50
N ILE A 115 -27.64 -1.25 -36.52
CA ILE A 115 -29.02 -0.81 -36.75
C ILE A 115 -29.06 -0.12 -38.10
N ASP A 116 -30.16 -0.30 -38.82
CA ASP A 116 -30.38 0.39 -40.08
C ASP A 116 -30.69 1.88 -39.84
N ASN A 117 -29.61 2.63 -39.70
CA ASN A 117 -29.62 4.07 -39.50
C ASN A 117 -30.22 4.83 -40.69
N TYR A 118 -30.01 4.30 -41.90
CA TYR A 118 -30.36 4.99 -43.13
C TYR A 118 -31.87 4.95 -43.34
N SER A 119 -32.46 3.75 -43.38
CA SER A 119 -33.89 3.58 -43.65
C SER A 119 -34.74 4.24 -42.57
N GLY A 120 -34.36 4.08 -41.29
CA GLY A 120 -35.10 4.70 -40.18
C GLY A 120 -35.13 6.23 -40.26
N MET A 121 -33.98 6.86 -40.53
CA MET A 121 -33.91 8.33 -40.66
C MET A 121 -34.60 8.82 -41.94
N TYR A 122 -34.46 8.09 -43.04
CA TYR A 122 -35.11 8.37 -44.31
C TYR A 122 -36.64 8.38 -44.14
N ASP A 123 -37.19 7.38 -43.44
CA ASP A 123 -38.61 7.26 -43.12
C ASP A 123 -39.09 8.39 -42.20
N ALA A 124 -38.29 8.77 -41.19
CA ALA A 124 -38.62 9.89 -40.29
C ALA A 124 -38.76 11.22 -41.05
N VAL A 125 -37.80 11.53 -41.92
CA VAL A 125 -37.82 12.75 -42.73
C VAL A 125 -38.94 12.70 -43.76
N ASN A 126 -39.10 11.57 -44.46
CA ASN A 126 -40.20 11.36 -45.40
C ASN A 126 -41.57 11.50 -44.77
N HIS A 127 -41.74 11.02 -43.54
CA HIS A 127 -43.00 11.15 -42.82
C HIS A 127 -43.37 12.62 -42.61
N LEU A 128 -42.41 13.48 -42.24
CA LEU A 128 -42.67 14.92 -42.12
C LEU A 128 -43.03 15.56 -43.47
N ILE A 129 -42.40 15.13 -44.56
CA ILE A 129 -42.66 15.68 -45.90
C ILE A 129 -44.01 15.23 -46.44
N LYS A 130 -44.26 13.92 -46.47
CA LYS A 130 -45.39 13.31 -47.19
C LYS A 130 -46.69 13.39 -46.40
N GLU A 131 -46.65 13.14 -45.09
CA GLU A 131 -47.86 13.11 -44.26
C GLU A 131 -48.23 14.50 -43.74
N HIS A 132 -47.24 15.37 -43.50
CA HIS A 132 -47.46 16.70 -42.89
C HIS A 132 -47.15 17.87 -43.82
N GLY A 133 -46.72 17.62 -45.06
CA GLY A 133 -46.45 18.65 -46.06
C GLY A 133 -45.30 19.58 -45.72
N ARG A 134 -44.38 19.18 -44.82
CA ARG A 134 -43.25 20.02 -44.38
C ARG A 134 -42.18 20.07 -45.47
N ASN A 135 -41.63 21.26 -45.74
CA ASN A 135 -40.64 21.44 -46.80
C ASN A 135 -39.42 22.30 -46.42
N LYS A 136 -39.39 22.84 -45.21
CA LYS A 136 -38.27 23.57 -44.59
C LYS A 136 -37.79 22.81 -43.35
N ILE A 137 -37.20 21.65 -43.58
CA ILE A 137 -36.82 20.71 -42.53
C ILE A 137 -35.39 21.00 -42.08
N ALA A 138 -35.22 21.39 -40.82
CA ALA A 138 -33.91 21.50 -40.19
C ALA A 138 -33.42 20.13 -39.69
N TYR A 139 -32.10 19.91 -39.74
CA TYR A 139 -31.47 18.69 -39.27
C TYR A 139 -30.35 18.99 -38.27
N ILE A 140 -30.39 18.31 -37.12
CA ILE A 140 -29.33 18.35 -36.11
C ILE A 140 -28.53 17.06 -36.23
N SER A 141 -27.36 17.13 -36.87
CA SER A 141 -26.47 15.98 -37.06
C SER A 141 -25.75 15.58 -35.78
N GLY A 142 -25.20 14.37 -35.77
CA GLY A 142 -24.28 13.90 -34.73
C GLY A 142 -22.82 14.26 -35.02
N THR A 143 -21.91 13.64 -34.26
CA THR A 143 -20.46 13.85 -34.39
C THR A 143 -19.96 13.46 -35.78
N ARG A 144 -19.28 14.40 -36.46
CA ARG A 144 -18.72 14.17 -37.80
C ARG A 144 -17.71 13.03 -37.82
N GLY A 145 -17.77 12.19 -38.84
CA GLY A 145 -16.89 11.03 -39.00
C GLY A 145 -17.33 9.77 -38.23
N VAL A 146 -18.39 9.85 -37.43
CA VAL A 146 -19.04 8.67 -36.82
C VAL A 146 -19.99 8.06 -37.85
N TYR A 147 -19.89 6.74 -38.07
CA TYR A 147 -20.65 6.03 -39.10
C TYR A 147 -22.16 6.28 -38.99
N GLU A 148 -22.74 6.14 -37.80
CA GLU A 148 -24.17 6.32 -37.55
C GLU A 148 -24.63 7.75 -37.89
N ALA A 149 -23.84 8.77 -37.53
CA ALA A 149 -24.16 10.16 -37.81
C ALA A 149 -24.15 10.44 -39.32
N GLU A 150 -23.15 9.93 -40.03
CA GLU A 150 -23.01 10.10 -41.48
C GLU A 150 -24.13 9.38 -42.25
N GLU A 151 -24.51 8.15 -41.85
CA GLU A 151 -25.61 7.42 -42.49
C GLU A 151 -26.97 8.11 -42.27
N ARG A 152 -27.24 8.60 -41.05
CA ARG A 152 -28.45 9.39 -40.75
C ARG A 152 -28.48 10.69 -41.56
N HIS A 153 -27.34 11.39 -41.70
CA HIS A 153 -27.27 12.62 -42.50
C HIS A 153 -27.46 12.36 -44.00
N LYS A 154 -26.87 11.29 -44.54
CA LYS A 154 -27.11 10.85 -45.93
C LYS A 154 -28.59 10.56 -46.18
N ALA A 155 -29.25 9.86 -45.26
CA ALA A 155 -30.68 9.56 -45.35
C ALA A 155 -31.54 10.82 -45.36
N TYR A 156 -31.25 11.80 -44.49
CA TYR A 156 -31.91 13.10 -44.51
C TYR A 156 -31.75 13.79 -45.87
N LYS A 157 -30.53 13.86 -46.40
CA LYS A 157 -30.25 14.48 -47.69
C LYS A 157 -31.00 13.79 -48.83
N GLN A 158 -31.00 12.45 -48.84
CA GLN A 158 -31.69 11.69 -49.87
C GLN A 158 -33.20 11.86 -49.79
N ALA A 159 -33.80 11.86 -48.59
CA ALA A 159 -35.23 12.09 -48.40
C ALA A 159 -35.67 13.45 -48.95
N LEU A 160 -34.86 14.50 -48.80
CA LEU A 160 -35.16 15.80 -49.42
C LEU A 160 -35.12 15.73 -50.95
N ILE A 161 -34.06 15.13 -51.51
CA ILE A 161 -33.87 14.99 -52.96
C ILE A 161 -35.02 14.21 -53.60
N ASP A 162 -35.41 13.07 -53.02
CA ASP A 162 -36.45 12.19 -53.54
C ASP A 162 -37.85 12.84 -53.51
N ASN A 163 -38.05 13.88 -52.68
CA ASN A 163 -39.28 14.68 -52.63
C ASN A 163 -39.14 16.06 -53.31
N ASN A 164 -38.11 16.27 -54.12
CA ASN A 164 -37.85 17.51 -54.85
C ASN A 164 -37.68 18.76 -53.94
N ILE A 165 -37.14 18.58 -52.73
CA ILE A 165 -36.74 19.66 -51.83
C ILE A 165 -35.24 19.88 -51.99
N THR A 166 -34.84 21.12 -52.29
CA THR A 166 -33.42 21.47 -52.45
C THR A 166 -32.69 21.35 -51.11
N TYR A 167 -31.64 20.53 -51.07
CA TYR A 167 -30.72 20.47 -49.93
C TYR A 167 -30.00 21.80 -49.75
N ASP A 168 -30.07 22.36 -48.54
CA ASP A 168 -29.38 23.60 -48.16
C ASP A 168 -28.67 23.39 -46.82
N GLU A 169 -27.34 23.55 -46.83
CA GLU A 169 -26.48 23.38 -45.66
C GLU A 169 -26.87 24.32 -44.50
N ARG A 170 -27.54 25.44 -44.77
CA ARG A 170 -28.02 26.37 -43.72
C ARG A 170 -29.04 25.71 -42.78
N TYR A 171 -29.73 24.67 -43.22
CA TYR A 171 -30.67 23.88 -42.40
C TYR A 171 -29.98 22.78 -41.59
N VAL A 172 -28.66 22.62 -41.70
CA VAL A 172 -27.91 21.60 -40.97
C VAL A 172 -27.12 22.23 -39.83
N TYR A 173 -27.27 21.68 -38.63
CA TYR A 173 -26.41 21.96 -37.49
C TYR A 173 -25.60 20.71 -37.17
N HIS A 174 -24.28 20.85 -37.07
CA HIS A 174 -23.38 19.74 -36.76
C HIS A 174 -23.21 19.65 -35.23
N GLY A 175 -23.92 18.70 -34.62
CA GLY A 175 -23.90 18.46 -33.18
C GLY A 175 -22.94 17.35 -32.75
N SER A 176 -23.10 16.92 -31.51
CA SER A 176 -22.24 15.96 -30.81
C SER A 176 -23.04 14.91 -30.02
N PHE A 177 -24.33 14.74 -30.36
CA PHE A 177 -25.31 13.90 -29.66
C PHE A 177 -25.69 14.38 -28.24
N LEU A 178 -25.29 15.59 -27.85
CA LEU A 178 -25.53 16.14 -26.52
C LEU A 178 -26.80 16.99 -26.47
N ARG A 179 -27.39 17.09 -25.28
CA ARG A 179 -28.61 17.88 -25.06
C ARG A 179 -28.43 19.37 -25.37
N GLU A 180 -27.22 19.90 -25.17
CA GLU A 180 -26.85 21.29 -25.42
C GLU A 180 -26.91 21.63 -26.91
N ASP A 181 -26.69 20.65 -27.79
CA ASP A 181 -26.75 20.81 -29.24
C ASP A 181 -28.17 21.14 -29.69
N GLY A 182 -29.19 20.58 -29.05
CA GLY A 182 -30.60 20.85 -29.37
C GLY A 182 -30.96 22.33 -29.22
N VAL A 183 -30.53 22.95 -28.11
CA VAL A 183 -30.79 24.38 -27.86
C VAL A 183 -29.96 25.25 -28.80
N SER A 184 -28.68 24.91 -28.95
CA SER A 184 -27.73 25.67 -29.79
C SER A 184 -28.13 25.64 -31.27
N ALA A 185 -28.65 24.51 -31.76
CA ALA A 185 -29.15 24.37 -33.11
C ALA A 185 -30.34 25.31 -33.38
N VAL A 186 -31.31 25.38 -32.46
CA VAL A 186 -32.47 26.29 -32.61
C VAL A 186 -32.02 27.76 -32.62
N ASN A 187 -31.05 28.14 -31.77
CA ASN A 187 -30.46 29.49 -31.80
C ASN A 187 -29.78 29.76 -33.15
N ALA A 188 -28.99 28.81 -33.64
CA ALA A 188 -28.30 28.93 -34.91
C ALA A 188 -29.28 29.08 -36.09
N PHE A 189 -30.34 28.28 -36.14
CA PHE A 189 -31.34 28.36 -37.20
C PHE A 189 -32.16 29.65 -37.17
N LEU A 190 -32.73 30.00 -36.01
CA LEU A 190 -33.72 31.08 -35.92
C LEU A 190 -33.08 32.46 -35.66
N ASP A 191 -32.05 32.53 -34.84
CA ASP A 191 -31.50 33.81 -34.35
C ASP A 191 -30.31 34.26 -35.22
N GLU A 192 -29.37 33.36 -35.49
CA GLU A 192 -28.15 33.66 -36.25
C GLU A 192 -28.39 33.64 -37.77
N ARG A 193 -28.90 32.52 -38.29
CA ARG A 193 -29.12 32.31 -39.74
C ARG A 193 -30.45 32.88 -40.21
N LYS A 194 -31.39 33.09 -39.29
CA LYS A 194 -32.74 33.64 -39.55
C LYS A 194 -33.47 32.91 -40.67
N ILE A 195 -33.42 31.58 -40.62
CA ILE A 195 -34.15 30.72 -41.56
C ILE A 195 -35.48 30.29 -40.94
N ASP A 196 -36.53 30.22 -41.77
CA ASP A 196 -37.79 29.62 -41.35
C ASP A 196 -37.65 28.10 -41.36
N ILE A 197 -38.25 27.44 -40.38
CA ILE A 197 -38.34 25.97 -40.35
C ILE A 197 -39.79 25.57 -40.09
N ASP A 198 -40.23 24.49 -40.71
CA ASP A 198 -41.55 23.87 -40.47
C ASP A 198 -41.43 22.39 -40.07
N GLY A 199 -40.23 21.82 -40.18
CA GLY A 199 -39.84 20.53 -39.62
C GLY A 199 -38.46 20.60 -38.95
N LEU A 200 -38.24 19.76 -37.94
CA LEU A 200 -36.94 19.58 -37.30
C LEU A 200 -36.72 18.10 -37.00
N VAL A 201 -35.59 17.57 -37.45
CA VAL A 201 -35.18 16.19 -37.20
C VAL A 201 -33.84 16.17 -36.48
N GLY A 202 -33.79 15.53 -35.31
CA GLY A 202 -32.54 15.30 -34.59
C GLY A 202 -31.95 13.93 -34.93
N ALA A 203 -30.63 13.85 -35.06
CA ALA A 203 -29.93 12.58 -35.20
C ALA A 203 -30.04 11.69 -33.96
N ASN A 204 -30.47 12.23 -32.81
CA ASN A 204 -30.93 11.47 -31.64
C ASN A 204 -32.06 12.20 -30.90
N ASP A 205 -32.69 11.48 -29.96
CA ASP A 205 -33.82 11.96 -29.17
C ASP A 205 -33.43 13.10 -28.23
N HIS A 206 -32.24 13.07 -27.64
CA HIS A 206 -31.80 14.15 -26.74
C HIS A 206 -31.72 15.49 -27.48
N MET A 207 -31.09 15.54 -28.66
CA MET A 207 -31.01 16.76 -29.45
C MET A 207 -32.40 17.22 -29.93
N ALA A 208 -33.23 16.30 -30.42
CA ALA A 208 -34.59 16.61 -30.88
C ALA A 208 -35.48 17.15 -29.75
N LEU A 209 -35.46 16.51 -28.57
CA LEU A 209 -36.25 16.91 -27.40
C LEU A 209 -35.85 18.30 -26.90
N TYR A 210 -34.55 18.59 -26.81
CA TYR A 210 -34.08 19.88 -26.33
C TYR A 210 -34.27 20.99 -27.37
N ALA A 211 -34.21 20.67 -28.66
CA ALA A 211 -34.65 21.57 -29.73
C ALA A 211 -36.16 21.86 -29.62
N MET A 212 -37.00 20.85 -29.41
CA MET A 212 -38.44 21.02 -29.18
C MET A 212 -38.73 21.96 -28.00
N LYS A 213 -38.04 21.76 -26.87
CA LYS A 213 -38.15 22.66 -25.70
C LYS A 213 -37.72 24.09 -26.04
N ALA A 214 -36.66 24.27 -26.83
CA ALA A 214 -36.17 25.58 -27.24
C ALA A 214 -37.14 26.31 -28.19
N LEU A 215 -37.85 25.58 -29.06
CA LEU A 215 -38.94 26.11 -29.88
C LEU A 215 -40.14 26.53 -29.04
N GLN A 216 -40.60 25.67 -28.13
CA GLN A 216 -41.73 25.95 -27.25
C GLN A 216 -41.50 27.17 -26.35
N ARG A 217 -40.28 27.36 -25.83
CA ARG A 217 -39.90 28.57 -25.06
C ARG A 217 -39.99 29.87 -25.86
N ARG A 218 -39.90 29.79 -27.19
CA ARG A 218 -40.08 30.92 -28.12
C ARG A 218 -41.53 31.12 -28.55
N GLY A 219 -42.47 30.36 -27.96
CA GLY A 219 -43.88 30.38 -28.35
C GLY A 219 -44.16 29.67 -29.69
N ILE A 220 -43.18 28.93 -30.24
CA ILE A 220 -43.38 28.16 -31.47
C ILE A 220 -44.04 26.83 -31.12
N SER A 221 -45.23 26.60 -31.68
CA SER A 221 -46.02 25.40 -31.41
C SER A 221 -45.46 24.17 -32.13
N VAL A 222 -45.20 23.13 -31.34
CA VAL A 222 -44.97 21.76 -31.84
C VAL A 222 -46.22 20.94 -31.48
N PRO A 223 -46.90 20.28 -32.44
CA PRO A 223 -46.54 20.12 -33.85
C PRO A 223 -47.04 21.21 -34.82
N LYS A 224 -47.90 22.16 -34.40
CA LYS A 224 -48.68 22.98 -35.35
C LYS A 224 -47.81 23.81 -36.30
N GLN A 225 -46.81 24.53 -35.77
CA GLN A 225 -45.91 25.35 -36.58
C GLN A 225 -44.70 24.55 -37.06
N VAL A 226 -44.09 23.77 -36.16
CA VAL A 226 -42.93 22.94 -36.47
C VAL A 226 -43.19 21.50 -36.03
N SER A 227 -43.09 20.56 -36.96
CA SER A 227 -43.13 19.13 -36.65
C SER A 227 -41.73 18.66 -36.22
N VAL A 228 -41.63 17.91 -35.13
CA VAL A 228 -40.33 17.43 -34.60
C VAL A 228 -40.25 15.91 -34.64
N ALA A 229 -39.12 15.36 -35.08
CA ALA A 229 -38.79 13.94 -34.97
C ALA A 229 -37.38 13.68 -34.41
N GLY A 230 -37.21 12.57 -33.71
CA GLY A 230 -35.92 12.11 -33.16
C GLY A 230 -35.48 10.74 -33.66
N PHE A 231 -34.51 10.16 -32.97
CA PHE A 231 -33.97 8.82 -33.20
C PHE A 231 -33.54 8.24 -31.85
N ASP A 232 -33.73 6.93 -31.62
CA ASP A 232 -33.34 6.12 -30.43
C ASP A 232 -34.55 5.61 -29.62
N ASP A 233 -35.69 6.30 -29.65
CA ASP A 233 -36.92 6.00 -28.91
C ASP A 233 -36.76 5.86 -27.39
N LEU A 234 -36.04 6.81 -26.80
CA LEU A 234 -35.80 6.92 -25.37
C LEU A 234 -37.10 7.14 -24.58
N SER A 235 -37.11 6.74 -23.30
CA SER A 235 -38.23 7.00 -22.38
C SER A 235 -38.63 8.48 -22.33
N SER A 236 -37.65 9.38 -22.39
CA SER A 236 -37.86 10.83 -22.43
C SER A 236 -38.60 11.33 -23.67
N ALA A 237 -38.53 10.60 -24.80
CA ALA A 237 -39.30 10.88 -26.01
C ALA A 237 -40.78 10.49 -25.86
N ARG A 238 -41.07 9.49 -25.02
CA ARG A 238 -42.45 9.04 -24.74
C ARG A 238 -43.17 9.93 -23.73
N SER A 239 -42.44 10.44 -22.74
CA SER A 239 -42.99 11.22 -21.62
C SER A 239 -43.00 12.73 -21.84
N CYS A 240 -42.36 13.25 -22.89
CA CYS A 240 -42.41 14.67 -23.20
C CYS A 240 -43.78 15.10 -23.76
N THR A 241 -44.07 16.40 -23.70
CA THR A 241 -45.33 16.96 -24.23
C THR A 241 -45.04 17.97 -25.35
N PRO A 242 -45.55 17.74 -26.58
CA PRO A 242 -46.21 16.53 -27.05
C PRO A 242 -45.26 15.32 -27.07
N ALA A 243 -45.80 14.09 -27.02
CA ALA A 243 -44.99 12.88 -27.12
C ALA A 243 -44.27 12.83 -28.48
N MET A 244 -42.97 12.56 -28.46
CA MET A 244 -42.09 12.74 -29.61
C MET A 244 -42.14 11.55 -30.58
N THR A 245 -42.41 11.83 -31.85
CA THR A 245 -42.19 10.91 -32.97
C THR A 245 -40.71 10.65 -33.11
N THR A 246 -40.29 9.41 -33.22
CA THR A 246 -38.87 9.04 -33.21
C THR A 246 -38.66 7.68 -33.87
N VAL A 247 -37.44 7.41 -34.33
CA VAL A 247 -37.06 6.10 -34.85
C VAL A 247 -36.75 5.15 -33.70
N HIS A 248 -37.44 4.01 -33.66
CA HIS A 248 -37.24 2.98 -32.65
C HIS A 248 -36.05 2.09 -32.99
N GLN A 249 -35.05 2.10 -32.12
CA GLN A 249 -33.88 1.23 -32.18
C GLN A 249 -33.88 0.31 -30.96
N SER A 250 -34.05 -1.01 -31.19
CA SER A 250 -34.04 -1.97 -30.08
C SER A 250 -32.63 -2.52 -29.82
N ALA A 251 -31.99 -2.05 -28.75
CA ALA A 251 -30.70 -2.57 -28.29
C ALA A 251 -30.82 -4.01 -27.76
N PHE A 252 -31.92 -4.32 -27.07
CA PHE A 252 -32.31 -5.67 -26.70
C PHE A 252 -32.46 -6.57 -27.93
N GLY A 253 -33.20 -6.10 -28.96
CA GLY A 253 -33.34 -6.82 -30.23
C GLY A 253 -32.00 -7.10 -30.89
N LEU A 254 -31.08 -6.12 -30.87
CA LEU A 254 -29.72 -6.24 -31.39
C LEU A 254 -28.88 -7.29 -30.67
N GLY A 255 -28.91 -7.29 -29.33
CA GLY A 255 -28.23 -8.33 -28.55
C GLY A 255 -28.78 -9.73 -28.81
N SER A 256 -30.11 -9.86 -28.85
CA SER A 256 -30.78 -11.13 -29.11
C SER A 256 -30.47 -11.66 -30.52
N PHE A 257 -30.53 -10.79 -31.52
CA PHE A 257 -30.24 -11.13 -32.91
C PHE A 257 -28.78 -11.57 -33.10
N ALA A 258 -27.82 -10.78 -32.61
CA ALA A 258 -26.40 -11.10 -32.69
C ALA A 258 -26.06 -12.45 -32.01
N MET A 259 -26.66 -12.73 -30.85
CA MET A 259 -26.45 -13.98 -30.12
C MET A 259 -26.99 -15.18 -30.91
N ARG A 260 -28.21 -15.08 -31.46
CA ARG A 260 -28.80 -16.15 -32.28
C ARG A 260 -27.97 -16.45 -33.51
N ARG A 261 -27.51 -15.40 -34.21
CA ARG A 261 -26.71 -15.53 -35.43
C ARG A 261 -25.33 -16.14 -35.17
N LEU A 262 -24.66 -15.73 -34.09
CA LEU A 262 -23.40 -16.34 -33.64
C LEU A 262 -23.60 -17.83 -33.34
N ALA A 263 -24.61 -18.16 -32.52
CA ALA A 263 -24.88 -19.53 -32.11
C ALA A 263 -25.30 -20.44 -33.28
N GLU A 264 -26.09 -19.92 -34.24
CA GLU A 264 -26.42 -20.63 -35.48
C GLU A 264 -25.18 -20.92 -36.31
N GLY A 265 -24.31 -19.92 -36.46
CA GLY A 265 -23.05 -20.07 -37.18
C GLY A 265 -22.13 -21.13 -36.56
N ILE A 266 -22.01 -21.14 -35.23
CA ILE A 266 -21.28 -22.17 -34.48
C ILE A 266 -21.90 -23.55 -34.67
N ARG A 267 -23.23 -23.65 -34.54
CA ARG A 267 -23.99 -24.91 -34.66
C ARG A 267 -23.82 -25.55 -36.04
N ASP A 268 -23.87 -24.71 -37.07
CA ASP A 268 -23.90 -25.07 -38.49
C ASP A 268 -22.49 -25.15 -39.10
N ASP A 269 -21.46 -24.76 -38.34
CA ASP A 269 -20.06 -24.62 -38.79
C ASP A 269 -19.95 -23.73 -40.05
N LYS A 270 -20.75 -22.65 -40.06
CA LYS A 270 -20.92 -21.73 -41.19
C LYS A 270 -21.09 -20.30 -40.70
N ILE A 271 -19.97 -19.58 -40.63
CA ILE A 271 -19.96 -18.18 -40.23
C ILE A 271 -19.53 -17.33 -41.40
N GLU A 272 -20.45 -16.46 -41.83
CA GLU A 272 -20.22 -15.48 -42.88
C GLU A 272 -19.80 -14.17 -42.24
N MET A 273 -18.57 -13.71 -42.52
CA MET A 273 -18.09 -12.40 -42.08
C MET A 273 -18.80 -11.32 -42.90
N ARG A 274 -19.86 -10.75 -42.33
CA ARG A 274 -20.63 -9.68 -42.96
C ARG A 274 -21.25 -8.77 -41.92
N HIS A 275 -21.64 -7.58 -42.37
CA HIS A 275 -22.43 -6.65 -41.57
C HIS A 275 -23.92 -6.97 -41.75
N GLU A 276 -24.62 -7.26 -40.65
CA GLU A 276 -26.08 -7.41 -40.63
C GLU A 276 -26.70 -6.27 -39.83
N GLN A 277 -27.85 -5.79 -40.30
CA GLN A 277 -28.55 -4.65 -39.69
C GLN A 277 -29.96 -5.04 -39.28
N LEU A 278 -30.37 -4.58 -38.10
CA LEU A 278 -31.75 -4.67 -37.66
C LEU A 278 -32.55 -3.46 -38.14
N PRO A 279 -33.80 -3.65 -38.61
CA PRO A 279 -34.67 -2.54 -38.98
C PRO A 279 -34.89 -1.58 -37.81
N ALA A 280 -34.95 -0.29 -38.13
CA ALA A 280 -35.24 0.78 -37.18
C ALA A 280 -36.57 1.46 -37.56
N PRO A 281 -37.73 0.92 -37.15
CA PRO A 281 -39.03 1.43 -37.58
C PRO A 281 -39.36 2.79 -36.94
N LEU A 282 -40.10 3.62 -37.67
CA LEU A 282 -40.59 4.91 -37.16
C LEU A 282 -41.73 4.72 -36.15
N ALA A 283 -41.53 5.19 -34.92
CA ALA A 283 -42.55 5.27 -33.88
C ALA A 283 -43.28 6.64 -33.96
N VAL A 284 -44.42 6.66 -34.64
CA VAL A 284 -45.24 7.88 -34.84
C VAL A 284 -46.02 8.25 -33.57
N ARG A 285 -45.82 9.49 -33.10
CA ARG A 285 -46.50 10.08 -31.93
C ARG A 285 -47.09 11.47 -32.25
N GLN A 286 -47.11 12.37 -31.27
CA GLN A 286 -47.84 13.64 -31.33
C GLN A 286 -46.99 14.79 -31.91
N SER A 287 -45.66 14.79 -31.72
CA SER A 287 -44.79 15.91 -32.14
C SER A 287 -44.69 16.10 -33.66
N CYS A 288 -45.08 15.10 -34.46
CA CYS A 288 -45.17 15.22 -35.91
C CYS A 288 -46.49 15.86 -36.38
N GLY A 289 -47.59 15.63 -35.65
CA GLY A 289 -48.95 16.06 -36.01
C GLY A 289 -49.97 14.93 -36.19
N CYS A 290 -49.58 13.66 -36.31
CA CYS A 290 -50.52 12.57 -36.66
C CYS A 290 -51.55 12.24 -35.57
N ARG A 291 -51.16 12.25 -34.29
CA ARG A 291 -52.03 11.85 -33.18
C ARG A 291 -52.68 13.06 -32.49
N SER A 292 -53.24 13.97 -33.28
CA SER A 292 -54.04 15.10 -32.78
C SER A 292 -55.54 14.81 -32.96
N ASP A 293 -56.19 14.42 -31.86
CA ASP A 293 -57.63 14.53 -31.53
C ASP A 293 -58.27 13.22 -31.03
N ALA A 294 -58.74 13.30 -29.77
CA ALA A 294 -59.59 12.36 -29.01
C ALA A 294 -59.00 10.99 -28.56
N VAL A 295 -59.22 10.70 -27.26
CA VAL A 295 -59.28 9.43 -26.48
C VAL A 295 -58.52 9.66 -25.16
N THR A 296 -59.19 10.09 -24.08
CA THR A 296 -59.77 9.26 -22.99
C THR A 296 -58.82 8.20 -22.46
N ASP A 297 -58.73 8.11 -21.13
CA ASP A 297 -57.97 7.16 -20.31
C ASP A 297 -58.31 5.68 -20.61
N ASP A 298 -58.03 5.21 -21.81
CA ASP A 298 -57.95 3.79 -22.13
C ASP A 298 -56.47 3.42 -22.27
N VAL A 299 -55.89 3.14 -21.11
CA VAL A 299 -54.68 2.36 -20.92
C VAL A 299 -54.93 0.96 -21.48
N VAL A 300 -54.89 0.81 -22.81
CA VAL A 300 -54.79 -0.51 -23.45
C VAL A 300 -53.32 -0.73 -23.78
N GLY A 301 -52.64 -1.32 -22.79
CA GLY A 301 -51.39 -2.08 -22.92
C GLY A 301 -50.36 -1.53 -23.90
N SER A 302 -49.67 -0.44 -23.57
CA SER A 302 -48.29 -0.33 -24.07
C SER A 302 -47.48 -1.35 -23.28
N GLU A 303 -47.25 -2.53 -23.86
CA GLU A 303 -46.10 -3.33 -23.43
C GLU A 303 -44.90 -2.39 -23.42
N ALA A 304 -44.37 -2.13 -22.22
CA ALA A 304 -43.15 -1.36 -22.06
C ALA A 304 -42.09 -2.03 -22.95
N SER A 305 -41.37 -1.25 -23.75
CA SER A 305 -40.27 -1.84 -24.50
C SER A 305 -39.28 -2.41 -23.49
N PRO A 306 -38.76 -3.64 -23.69
CA PRO A 306 -37.78 -4.24 -22.79
C PRO A 306 -36.49 -3.40 -22.67
N ASP A 307 -36.30 -2.42 -23.56
CA ASP A 307 -35.23 -1.42 -23.57
C ASP A 307 -35.40 -0.27 -22.54
N THR A 308 -36.57 -0.12 -21.92
CA THR A 308 -36.87 0.98 -20.97
C THR A 308 -37.13 0.46 -19.56
N MET A 309 -36.43 1.03 -18.57
CA MET A 309 -36.69 0.75 -17.15
C MET A 309 -38.09 1.26 -16.75
N SER A 310 -38.91 0.38 -16.21
CA SER A 310 -40.23 0.65 -15.65
C SER A 310 -40.16 1.33 -14.27
N GLU A 311 -41.24 2.00 -13.84
CA GLU A 311 -41.34 2.56 -12.49
C GLU A 311 -41.21 1.48 -11.39
N ASN A 312 -41.63 0.24 -11.66
CA ASN A 312 -41.39 -0.89 -10.77
C ASN A 312 -39.90 -1.24 -10.68
N GLU A 313 -39.17 -1.28 -11.80
CA GLU A 313 -37.70 -1.49 -11.79
C GLU A 313 -36.98 -0.34 -11.06
N GLN A 314 -37.50 0.88 -11.11
CA GLN A 314 -36.94 2.02 -10.37
C GLN A 314 -37.10 1.85 -8.85
N ASN A 315 -38.29 1.46 -8.38
CA ASN A 315 -38.57 1.20 -6.96
C ASN A 315 -37.78 -0.02 -6.45
N GLU A 316 -37.71 -1.10 -7.24
CA GLU A 316 -36.87 -2.28 -6.94
C GLU A 316 -35.40 -1.88 -6.77
N ARG A 317 -34.88 -0.97 -7.61
CA ARG A 317 -33.51 -0.46 -7.52
C ARG A 317 -33.24 0.32 -6.23
N GLU A 318 -34.22 1.07 -5.72
CA GLU A 318 -34.12 1.79 -4.44
C GLU A 318 -34.11 0.84 -3.24
N GLU A 319 -34.93 -0.21 -3.26
CA GLU A 319 -34.89 -1.29 -2.27
C GLU A 319 -33.55 -2.04 -2.30
N LEU A 320 -33.06 -2.36 -3.51
CA LEU A 320 -31.78 -3.02 -3.71
C LEU A 320 -30.60 -2.16 -3.21
N SER A 321 -30.64 -0.86 -3.47
CA SER A 321 -29.67 0.12 -2.93
C SER A 321 -29.67 0.12 -1.39
N SER A 322 -30.83 -0.02 -0.77
CA SER A 322 -30.96 -0.08 0.70
C SER A 322 -30.32 -1.36 1.28
N VAL A 323 -30.54 -2.51 0.64
CA VAL A 323 -29.89 -3.79 1.03
C VAL A 323 -28.37 -3.70 0.86
N VAL A 324 -27.92 -3.13 -0.25
CA VAL A 324 -26.49 -2.93 -0.52
C VAL A 324 -25.85 -2.02 0.53
N ASN A 325 -26.49 -0.91 0.91
CA ASN A 325 -25.99 -0.04 1.98
C ASN A 325 -25.91 -0.74 3.35
N LEU A 326 -26.86 -1.64 3.64
CA LEU A 326 -26.82 -2.48 4.84
C LEU A 326 -25.61 -3.42 4.81
N MET A 327 -25.40 -4.09 3.68
CA MET A 327 -24.25 -4.95 3.45
C MET A 327 -22.93 -4.19 3.57
N THR A 328 -22.83 -2.97 3.01
CA THR A 328 -21.67 -2.08 3.16
C THR A 328 -21.35 -1.83 4.63
N ARG A 329 -22.36 -1.45 5.43
CA ARG A 329 -22.20 -1.18 6.85
C ARG A 329 -21.70 -2.41 7.61
N ASP A 330 -22.29 -3.56 7.32
CA ASP A 330 -21.94 -4.81 7.98
C ASP A 330 -20.55 -5.31 7.53
N MET A 331 -20.11 -5.01 6.31
CA MET A 331 -18.76 -5.36 5.82
C MET A 331 -17.65 -4.46 6.35
N ILE A 332 -17.88 -3.15 6.52
CA ILE A 332 -16.87 -2.17 6.95
C ILE A 332 -16.27 -2.48 8.34
N GLY A 333 -16.98 -3.27 9.16
CA GLY A 333 -16.50 -3.68 10.49
C GLY A 333 -15.72 -4.99 10.55
N ASN A 334 -15.70 -5.79 9.48
CA ASN A 334 -15.09 -7.12 9.48
C ASN A 334 -13.73 -7.10 8.79
N PHE A 335 -12.72 -7.64 9.46
CA PHE A 335 -11.34 -7.67 8.97
C PHE A 335 -10.76 -9.07 8.85
N GLU A 336 -11.55 -10.09 9.19
CA GLU A 336 -11.21 -11.49 8.94
C GLU A 336 -11.94 -11.95 7.67
N ILE A 337 -11.21 -12.59 6.76
CA ILE A 337 -11.75 -13.02 5.45
C ILE A 337 -12.97 -13.93 5.63
N ASP A 338 -12.93 -14.83 6.61
CA ASP A 338 -14.03 -15.76 6.89
C ASP A 338 -15.32 -15.04 7.37
N GLU A 339 -15.18 -13.95 8.14
CA GLU A 339 -16.32 -13.13 8.58
C GLU A 339 -16.91 -12.34 7.40
N ILE A 340 -16.05 -11.74 6.56
CA ILE A 340 -16.46 -11.03 5.35
C ILE A 340 -17.28 -11.97 4.45
N ILE A 341 -16.81 -13.20 4.24
CA ILE A 341 -17.50 -14.22 3.44
C ILE A 341 -18.84 -14.61 4.09
N SER A 342 -18.88 -14.78 5.40
CA SER A 342 -20.12 -15.15 6.11
C SER A 342 -21.19 -14.06 5.96
N VAL A 343 -20.80 -12.79 6.10
CA VAL A 343 -21.68 -11.63 5.93
C VAL A 343 -22.15 -11.52 4.49
N LEU A 344 -21.22 -11.66 3.53
CA LEU A 344 -21.51 -11.69 2.11
C LEU A 344 -22.55 -12.76 1.76
N ASN A 345 -22.35 -14.00 2.19
CA ASN A 345 -23.26 -15.10 1.90
C ASN A 345 -24.68 -14.84 2.46
N GLY A 346 -24.80 -14.21 3.62
CA GLY A 346 -26.09 -13.80 4.18
C GLY A 346 -26.83 -12.79 3.29
N HIS A 347 -26.13 -11.74 2.85
CA HIS A 347 -26.72 -10.67 2.04
C HIS A 347 -26.98 -11.09 0.58
N LEU A 348 -26.07 -11.84 -0.04
CA LEU A 348 -26.25 -12.32 -1.42
C LEU A 348 -27.48 -13.23 -1.55
N ASN A 349 -27.74 -14.09 -0.56
CA ASN A 349 -28.95 -14.91 -0.55
C ASN A 349 -30.23 -14.07 -0.51
N PHE A 350 -30.22 -12.91 0.18
CA PHE A 350 -31.36 -11.97 0.19
C PHE A 350 -31.57 -11.32 -1.18
N LEU A 351 -30.47 -11.09 -1.92
CA LEU A 351 -30.48 -10.58 -3.29
C LEU A 351 -30.80 -11.66 -4.35
N GLY A 352 -31.12 -12.88 -3.93
CA GLY A 352 -31.40 -14.00 -4.83
C GLY A 352 -30.15 -14.61 -5.49
N ILE A 353 -28.95 -14.17 -5.09
CA ILE A 353 -27.67 -14.71 -5.55
C ILE A 353 -27.29 -15.87 -4.62
N ARG A 354 -27.54 -17.08 -5.08
CA ARG A 354 -27.27 -18.30 -4.30
C ARG A 354 -25.89 -18.86 -4.62
N ASP A 355 -25.54 -18.87 -5.90
CA ASP A 355 -24.34 -19.54 -6.40
C ASP A 355 -23.27 -18.50 -6.78
N PHE A 356 -22.23 -18.42 -5.97
CA PHE A 356 -21.08 -17.57 -6.24
C PHE A 356 -19.77 -18.23 -5.78
N SER A 357 -18.67 -17.73 -6.33
CA SER A 357 -17.31 -18.06 -5.90
C SER A 357 -16.46 -16.80 -5.83
N LEU A 358 -15.54 -16.81 -4.88
CA LEU A 358 -14.63 -15.72 -4.60
C LEU A 358 -13.20 -16.27 -4.63
N SER A 359 -12.35 -15.69 -5.46
CA SER A 359 -10.96 -16.13 -5.59
C SER A 359 -10.01 -14.95 -5.55
N GLN A 360 -8.82 -15.17 -5.01
CA GLN A 360 -7.73 -14.19 -4.97
C GLN A 360 -6.51 -14.65 -5.76
N TYR A 361 -5.73 -13.72 -6.30
CA TYR A 361 -4.48 -14.07 -6.98
C TYR A 361 -3.38 -14.41 -5.96
N VAL A 362 -2.62 -15.47 -6.23
CA VAL A 362 -1.51 -15.92 -5.37
C VAL A 362 -0.16 -16.00 -6.12
N GLY A 363 -0.09 -15.45 -7.33
CA GLY A 363 1.10 -15.39 -8.19
C GLY A 363 1.21 -16.56 -9.18
N GLN A 364 2.14 -16.46 -10.14
CA GLN A 364 2.42 -17.49 -11.16
C GLN A 364 1.20 -17.94 -12.00
N GLY A 365 0.23 -17.05 -12.23
CA GLY A 365 -1.00 -17.39 -12.96
C GLY A 365 -1.92 -18.34 -12.20
N GLN A 366 -1.84 -18.35 -10.87
CA GLN A 366 -2.71 -19.12 -9.98
C GLN A 366 -3.64 -18.21 -9.20
N ALA A 367 -4.85 -18.70 -8.98
CA ALA A 367 -5.81 -18.16 -8.04
C ALA A 367 -6.02 -19.14 -6.88
N GLU A 368 -6.42 -18.61 -5.73
CA GLU A 368 -6.77 -19.37 -4.54
C GLU A 368 -8.24 -19.12 -4.19
N ILE A 369 -8.96 -20.19 -3.87
CA ILE A 369 -10.38 -20.12 -3.49
C ILE A 369 -10.49 -19.51 -2.09
N LEU A 370 -11.11 -18.34 -2.00
CA LEU A 370 -11.56 -17.76 -0.74
C LEU A 370 -12.90 -18.37 -0.32
N PHE A 371 -13.81 -18.53 -1.28
CA PHE A 371 -15.11 -19.16 -1.06
C PHE A 371 -15.60 -19.86 -2.33
N ASP A 372 -16.15 -21.06 -2.16
CA ASP A 372 -17.03 -21.70 -3.12
C ASP A 372 -18.09 -22.55 -2.40
N GLN A 373 -19.12 -22.96 -3.12
CA GLN A 373 -20.19 -23.80 -2.56
C GLN A 373 -19.80 -25.25 -2.32
N THR A 374 -18.69 -25.71 -2.91
CA THR A 374 -18.22 -27.08 -2.74
C THR A 374 -17.49 -27.29 -1.41
N GLY A 375 -17.28 -26.21 -0.65
CA GLY A 375 -16.64 -26.23 0.66
C GLY A 375 -15.11 -26.20 0.57
N HIS A 376 -14.53 -26.06 -0.62
CA HIS A 376 -13.08 -25.94 -0.78
C HIS A 376 -12.66 -24.54 -0.34
N ARG A 377 -11.66 -24.47 0.54
CA ARG A 377 -11.03 -23.22 0.97
C ARG A 377 -9.53 -23.35 0.83
N ARG A 378 -8.88 -22.28 0.36
CA ARG A 378 -7.43 -22.18 0.17
C ARG A 378 -6.83 -23.17 -0.83
N GLU A 379 -7.67 -23.80 -1.65
CA GLU A 379 -7.21 -24.60 -2.78
C GLU A 379 -6.76 -23.66 -3.90
N LYS A 380 -5.63 -23.99 -4.54
CA LYS A 380 -5.06 -23.22 -5.65
C LYS A 380 -5.39 -23.86 -6.99
N PHE A 381 -5.70 -23.04 -7.98
CA PHE A 381 -6.03 -23.47 -9.33
C PHE A 381 -5.55 -22.44 -10.37
N PRO A 382 -5.35 -22.82 -11.65
CA PRO A 382 -4.99 -21.87 -12.70
C PRO A 382 -6.04 -20.77 -12.85
N GLU A 383 -5.61 -19.50 -12.83
CA GLU A 383 -6.53 -18.34 -12.84
C GLU A 383 -7.46 -18.31 -14.07
N LYS A 384 -7.01 -18.88 -15.20
CA LYS A 384 -7.76 -19.00 -16.45
C LYS A 384 -8.97 -19.94 -16.36
N GLN A 385 -9.03 -20.82 -15.35
CA GLN A 385 -10.20 -21.70 -15.17
C GLN A 385 -11.41 -20.97 -14.60
N LEU A 386 -11.23 -19.77 -14.04
CA LEU A 386 -12.25 -18.90 -13.41
C LEU A 386 -12.95 -19.48 -12.18
N ILE A 387 -13.08 -20.80 -12.09
CA ILE A 387 -13.53 -21.56 -10.93
C ILE A 387 -12.67 -22.83 -10.84
N SER A 388 -12.52 -23.41 -9.66
CA SER A 388 -11.73 -24.64 -9.48
C SER A 388 -12.24 -25.76 -10.41
N GLY A 389 -11.40 -26.33 -11.27
CA GLY A 389 -11.80 -27.38 -12.21
C GLY A 389 -12.51 -26.88 -13.48
N GLY A 390 -12.60 -25.55 -13.69
CA GLY A 390 -13.04 -24.94 -14.94
C GLY A 390 -14.55 -24.78 -15.10
N LEU A 391 -14.98 -23.89 -16.01
CA LEU A 391 -16.40 -23.65 -16.30
C LEU A 391 -17.14 -24.88 -16.83
N ALA A 392 -16.43 -25.81 -17.48
CA ALA A 392 -17.00 -27.04 -18.01
C ALA A 392 -17.64 -27.96 -16.94
N ARG A 393 -17.32 -27.76 -15.65
CA ARG A 393 -17.94 -28.51 -14.53
C ARG A 393 -19.35 -28.05 -14.19
N LEU A 394 -19.73 -26.83 -14.60
CA LEU A 394 -21.04 -26.27 -14.28
C LEU A 394 -22.13 -27.03 -15.05
N PRO A 395 -23.30 -27.27 -14.43
CA PRO A 395 -24.43 -27.86 -15.14
C PRO A 395 -24.83 -26.95 -16.29
N ARG A 396 -24.99 -27.53 -17.49
CA ARG A 396 -25.40 -26.78 -18.68
C ARG A 396 -26.93 -26.74 -18.80
N PRO A 397 -27.51 -25.61 -19.24
CA PRO A 397 -26.82 -24.33 -19.47
C PRO A 397 -26.46 -23.63 -18.16
N TYR A 398 -25.31 -22.96 -18.16
CA TYR A 398 -24.90 -22.08 -17.07
C TYR A 398 -24.85 -20.62 -17.51
N TYR A 399 -25.04 -19.72 -16.56
CA TYR A 399 -25.06 -18.29 -16.83
C TYR A 399 -24.34 -17.53 -15.73
N CYS A 400 -23.07 -17.23 -15.95
CA CYS A 400 -22.23 -16.64 -14.92
C CYS A 400 -21.71 -15.26 -15.31
N HIS A 401 -21.45 -14.44 -14.30
CA HIS A 401 -20.84 -13.12 -14.39
C HIS A 401 -19.48 -13.16 -13.73
N ILE A 402 -18.46 -12.68 -14.43
CA ILE A 402 -17.08 -12.59 -13.96
C ILE A 402 -16.75 -11.11 -13.80
N LEU A 403 -16.43 -10.72 -12.56
CA LEU A 403 -16.04 -9.38 -12.18
C LEU A 403 -14.64 -9.37 -11.57
N PRO A 404 -13.76 -8.41 -11.95
CA PRO A 404 -12.44 -8.31 -11.36
C PRO A 404 -12.52 -7.66 -9.98
N LEU A 405 -11.75 -8.17 -9.02
CA LEU A 405 -11.59 -7.55 -7.72
C LEU A 405 -10.27 -6.79 -7.69
N PHE A 406 -10.33 -5.49 -7.43
CA PHE A 406 -9.16 -4.64 -7.43
C PHE A 406 -9.32 -3.47 -6.46
N TYR A 407 -8.21 -3.02 -5.88
CA TYR A 407 -8.19 -1.84 -5.03
C TYR A 407 -7.07 -0.91 -5.51
N ARG A 408 -7.45 0.29 -5.99
CA ARG A 408 -6.55 1.21 -6.69
C ARG A 408 -5.87 0.49 -7.86
N GLU A 409 -4.54 0.38 -7.87
CA GLU A 409 -3.74 -0.23 -8.95
C GLU A 409 -3.40 -1.71 -8.69
N GLU A 410 -4.02 -2.31 -7.68
CA GLU A 410 -3.73 -3.69 -7.29
C GLU A 410 -4.89 -4.62 -7.66
N ASN A 411 -4.61 -5.61 -8.51
CA ASN A 411 -5.53 -6.70 -8.80
C ASN A 411 -5.50 -7.69 -7.62
N ILE A 412 -6.65 -7.86 -6.96
CA ILE A 412 -6.81 -8.73 -5.79
C ILE A 412 -7.26 -10.12 -6.23
N GLY A 413 -8.19 -10.21 -7.17
CA GLY A 413 -8.82 -11.47 -7.54
C GLY A 413 -9.94 -11.31 -8.54
N PHE A 414 -10.90 -12.23 -8.49
CA PHE A 414 -12.14 -12.16 -9.25
C PHE A 414 -13.30 -12.77 -8.47
N PHE A 415 -14.49 -12.30 -8.81
CA PHE A 415 -15.77 -12.75 -8.26
C PHE A 415 -16.58 -13.35 -9.41
N VAL A 416 -17.06 -14.58 -9.23
CA VAL A 416 -17.91 -15.28 -10.20
C VAL A 416 -19.25 -15.55 -9.56
N SER A 417 -20.34 -15.16 -10.21
CA SER A 417 -21.70 -15.36 -9.69
C SER A 417 -22.62 -15.87 -10.77
N ASP A 418 -23.54 -16.76 -10.43
CA ASP A 418 -24.78 -16.94 -11.20
C ASP A 418 -25.77 -15.86 -10.77
N VAL A 419 -26.47 -15.27 -11.72
CA VAL A 419 -27.61 -14.41 -11.45
C VAL A 419 -28.76 -14.85 -12.35
N ALA A 420 -29.84 -15.30 -11.72
CA ALA A 420 -31.09 -15.76 -12.37
C ALA A 420 -31.89 -14.64 -13.10
N SER A 421 -31.26 -13.49 -13.37
CA SER A 421 -31.77 -12.26 -14.02
C SER A 421 -32.57 -11.30 -13.13
N ARG A 422 -32.06 -10.05 -13.02
CA ARG A 422 -32.75 -8.77 -13.32
C ARG A 422 -31.85 -7.56 -13.05
N ASP A 423 -31.02 -7.59 -11.99
CA ASP A 423 -30.17 -6.46 -11.60
C ASP A 423 -28.67 -6.79 -11.51
N VAL A 424 -28.08 -7.08 -12.68
CA VAL A 424 -26.61 -7.18 -12.83
C VAL A 424 -25.85 -5.94 -12.32
N PRO A 425 -26.38 -4.69 -12.40
CA PRO A 425 -25.70 -3.53 -11.82
C PRO A 425 -25.39 -3.65 -10.32
N VAL A 426 -26.10 -4.48 -9.57
CA VAL A 426 -25.80 -4.68 -8.14
C VAL A 426 -24.55 -5.51 -7.92
N LEU A 427 -24.20 -6.40 -8.86
CA LEU A 427 -22.91 -7.09 -8.80
C LEU A 427 -21.73 -6.11 -8.85
N GLU A 428 -21.87 -4.99 -9.56
CA GLU A 428 -20.83 -3.95 -9.59
C GLU A 428 -20.62 -3.33 -8.22
N ILE A 429 -21.70 -3.08 -7.48
CA ILE A 429 -21.60 -2.52 -6.14
C ILE A 429 -21.05 -3.56 -5.16
N ILE A 430 -21.48 -4.82 -5.26
CA ILE A 430 -20.92 -5.93 -4.48
C ILE A 430 -19.42 -6.05 -4.72
N ARG A 431 -18.96 -5.99 -5.98
CA ARG A 431 -17.55 -6.06 -6.34
C ARG A 431 -16.73 -4.92 -5.72
N ASP A 432 -17.22 -3.67 -5.71
CA ASP A 432 -16.52 -2.55 -5.03
C ASP A 432 -16.32 -2.81 -3.54
N HIS A 433 -17.36 -3.29 -2.87
CA HIS A 433 -17.33 -3.58 -1.45
C HIS A 433 -16.43 -4.76 -1.13
N LEU A 434 -16.49 -5.83 -1.92
CA LEU A 434 -15.61 -6.99 -1.79
C LEU A 434 -14.16 -6.61 -1.97
N SER A 435 -13.84 -5.82 -2.99
CA SER A 435 -12.47 -5.39 -3.25
C SER A 435 -11.92 -4.57 -2.08
N SER A 436 -12.74 -3.66 -1.54
CA SER A 436 -12.36 -2.83 -0.39
C SER A 436 -12.19 -3.64 0.89
N ALA A 437 -13.12 -4.56 1.19
CA ALA A 437 -13.10 -5.38 2.40
C ALA A 437 -11.94 -6.39 2.39
N LEU A 438 -11.71 -7.08 1.26
CA LEU A 438 -10.58 -7.99 1.10
C LEU A 438 -9.24 -7.26 1.25
N LYS A 439 -9.13 -6.05 0.68
CA LYS A 439 -7.92 -5.25 0.87
C LYS A 439 -7.72 -4.85 2.33
N GLY A 440 -8.79 -4.44 3.00
CA GLY A 440 -8.77 -4.13 4.44
C GLY A 440 -8.28 -5.32 5.28
N ALA A 441 -8.81 -6.52 5.02
CA ALA A 441 -8.40 -7.76 5.68
C ALA A 441 -6.91 -8.08 5.45
N HIS A 442 -6.44 -8.01 4.19
CA HIS A 442 -5.01 -8.24 3.87
C HIS A 442 -4.08 -7.24 4.56
N LEU A 443 -4.45 -5.96 4.59
CA LEU A 443 -3.65 -4.94 5.25
C LEU A 443 -3.59 -5.16 6.77
N LEU A 444 -4.71 -5.55 7.40
CA LEU A 444 -4.72 -5.86 8.83
C LEU A 444 -3.92 -7.12 9.15
N GLU A 445 -4.05 -8.18 8.35
CA GLU A 445 -3.27 -9.40 8.52
C GLU A 445 -1.76 -9.14 8.39
N ALA A 446 -1.35 -8.35 7.39
CA ALA A 446 0.04 -7.93 7.23
C ALA A 446 0.54 -7.11 8.43
N ALA A 447 -0.28 -6.21 8.96
CA ALA A 447 0.04 -5.43 10.15
C ALA A 447 0.17 -6.31 11.40
N LYS A 448 -0.74 -7.28 11.60
CA LYS A 448 -0.67 -8.27 12.70
C LYS A 448 0.62 -9.09 12.62
N ARG A 449 0.95 -9.65 11.44
CA ARG A 449 2.20 -10.42 11.23
C ARG A 449 3.44 -9.58 11.50
N HIS A 450 3.45 -8.31 11.08
CA HIS A 450 4.56 -7.40 11.34
C HIS A 450 4.70 -7.06 12.83
N ALA A 451 3.58 -6.84 13.53
CA ALA A 451 3.59 -6.62 14.97
C ALA A 451 4.12 -7.83 15.75
N ASP A 452 3.73 -9.06 15.37
CA ASP A 452 4.24 -10.29 15.97
C ASP A 452 5.75 -10.46 15.72
N TYR A 453 6.21 -10.20 14.49
CA TYR A 453 7.64 -10.19 14.17
C TYR A 453 8.41 -9.18 15.03
N LEU A 454 7.93 -7.94 15.12
CA LEU A 454 8.55 -6.90 15.95
C LEU A 454 8.58 -7.30 17.42
N ARG A 455 7.52 -7.94 17.94
CA ARG A 455 7.50 -8.42 19.33
C ARG A 455 8.60 -9.45 19.58
N ILE A 456 8.76 -10.42 18.68
CA ILE A 456 9.81 -11.45 18.78
C ILE A 456 11.20 -10.80 18.70
N GLU A 457 11.43 -9.88 17.76
CA GLU A 457 12.71 -9.16 17.64
C GLU A 457 13.01 -8.34 18.91
N VAL A 458 12.02 -7.63 19.47
CA VAL A 458 12.19 -6.85 20.71
C VAL A 458 12.52 -7.76 21.90
N GLU A 459 11.85 -8.90 22.05
CA GLU A 459 12.17 -9.89 23.09
C GLU A 459 13.61 -10.40 22.95
N GLN A 460 14.04 -10.74 21.74
CA GLN A 460 15.40 -11.20 21.47
C GLN A 460 16.44 -10.12 21.79
N ARG A 461 16.23 -8.88 21.34
CA ARG A 461 17.13 -7.74 21.61
C ARG A 461 17.18 -7.39 23.09
N THR A 462 16.06 -7.48 23.79
CA THR A 462 16.00 -7.24 25.24
C THR A 462 16.84 -8.27 26.00
N LYS A 463 16.80 -9.55 25.58
CA LYS A 463 17.65 -10.60 26.14
C LYS A 463 19.13 -10.37 25.85
N GLU A 464 19.50 -10.06 24.60
CA GLU A 464 20.88 -9.74 24.23
C GLU A 464 21.43 -8.56 25.04
N LEU A 465 20.63 -7.51 25.24
CA LEU A 465 21.00 -6.36 26.07
C LEU A 465 21.16 -6.73 27.55
N ALA A 466 20.29 -7.57 28.10
CA ALA A 466 20.42 -8.05 29.47
C ALA A 466 21.71 -8.87 29.67
N ASP A 467 22.00 -9.80 28.77
CA ASP A 467 23.23 -10.61 28.80
C ASP A 467 24.48 -9.72 28.70
N ARG A 468 24.45 -8.71 27.80
CA ARG A 468 25.56 -7.77 27.65
C ARG A 468 25.74 -6.86 28.87
N THR A 469 24.65 -6.48 29.52
CA THR A 469 24.69 -5.69 30.76
C THR A 469 25.38 -6.49 31.86
N ILE A 470 25.02 -7.77 32.03
CA ILE A 470 25.67 -8.68 32.99
C ILE A 470 27.17 -8.87 32.68
N GLU A 471 27.54 -9.01 31.40
CA GLU A 471 28.96 -9.08 31.00
C GLU A 471 29.73 -7.80 31.32
N LEU A 472 29.13 -6.63 31.06
CA LEU A 472 29.73 -5.34 31.36
C LEU A 472 29.91 -5.12 32.86
N GLU A 473 28.92 -5.51 33.68
CA GLU A 473 29.03 -5.47 35.15
C GLU A 473 30.21 -6.32 35.63
N LYS A 474 30.34 -7.57 35.15
CA LYS A 474 31.49 -8.44 35.49
C LYS A 474 32.83 -7.86 35.04
N ALA A 475 32.89 -7.28 33.84
CA ALA A 475 34.11 -6.65 33.34
C ALA A 475 34.50 -5.42 34.18
N LEU A 476 33.51 -4.66 34.65
CA LEU A 476 33.72 -3.49 35.51
C LEU A 476 34.33 -3.89 36.86
N ASP A 477 33.82 -4.96 37.48
CA ASP A 477 34.35 -5.48 38.75
C ASP A 477 35.84 -5.87 38.60
N VAL A 478 36.19 -6.61 37.53
CA VAL A 478 37.58 -7.01 37.26
C VAL A 478 38.50 -5.80 37.06
N VAL A 479 38.02 -4.78 36.34
CA VAL A 479 38.78 -3.53 36.13
C VAL A 479 39.02 -2.81 37.46
N GLN A 480 38.02 -2.74 38.34
CA GLN A 480 38.16 -2.13 39.66
C GLN A 480 39.18 -2.87 40.53
N GLU A 481 39.06 -4.20 40.66
CA GLU A 481 40.02 -5.01 41.44
C GLU A 481 41.45 -4.86 40.91
N THR A 482 41.62 -4.85 39.58
CA THR A 482 42.93 -4.68 38.95
C THR A 482 43.50 -3.30 39.23
N SER A 483 42.66 -2.26 39.18
CA SER A 483 43.07 -0.88 39.50
C SER A 483 43.54 -0.76 40.95
N GLU A 484 42.79 -1.29 41.92
CA GLU A 484 43.18 -1.27 43.33
C GLU A 484 44.51 -2.00 43.58
N LYS A 485 44.72 -3.14 42.89
CA LYS A 485 45.96 -3.90 42.99
C LYS A 485 47.15 -3.14 42.40
N LEU A 486 46.97 -2.50 41.24
CA LEU A 486 48.00 -1.67 40.61
C LEU A 486 48.35 -0.46 41.47
N GLU A 487 47.36 0.19 42.10
CA GLU A 487 47.60 1.28 43.03
C GLU A 487 48.48 0.83 44.21
N ARG A 488 48.17 -0.31 44.83
CA ARG A 488 48.98 -0.87 45.93
C ARG A 488 50.42 -1.17 45.51
N LEU A 489 50.61 -1.83 44.37
CA LEU A 489 51.95 -2.14 43.83
C LEU A 489 52.72 -0.87 43.47
N SER A 490 52.03 0.19 43.03
CA SER A 490 52.70 1.44 42.67
C SER A 490 53.22 2.23 43.88
N VAL A 491 52.70 2.02 45.10
CA VAL A 491 53.03 2.86 46.28
C VAL A 491 53.77 2.13 47.40
N MET A 492 53.85 0.80 47.35
CA MET A 492 54.53 -0.02 48.37
C MET A 492 55.86 -0.60 47.83
N ASP A 493 56.81 -0.85 48.73
CA ASP A 493 58.03 -1.63 48.47
C ASP A 493 57.71 -3.12 48.69
N GLU A 494 57.91 -3.94 47.66
CA GLU A 494 57.53 -5.36 47.66
C GLU A 494 58.28 -6.18 48.73
N LEU A 495 59.54 -5.84 49.01
CA LEU A 495 60.36 -6.60 49.94
C LEU A 495 59.99 -6.32 51.40
N THR A 496 59.88 -5.04 51.77
CA THR A 496 59.73 -4.62 53.18
C THR A 496 58.28 -4.36 53.60
N GLY A 497 57.37 -4.25 52.64
CA GLY A 497 55.98 -3.87 52.89
C GLY A 497 55.85 -2.49 53.53
N LEU A 498 56.82 -1.61 53.31
CA LEU A 498 56.77 -0.18 53.60
C LEU A 498 56.32 0.60 52.36
N TYR A 499 56.07 1.90 52.47
CA TYR A 499 55.87 2.71 51.26
C TYR A 499 57.16 2.72 50.43
N ASN A 500 57.04 2.73 49.11
CA ASN A 500 58.18 3.01 48.23
C ASN A 500 58.39 4.53 48.11
N ARG A 501 59.41 4.96 47.37
CA ARG A 501 59.70 6.40 47.15
C ARG A 501 58.49 7.18 46.63
N ARG A 502 57.68 6.61 45.73
CA ARG A 502 56.48 7.27 45.19
C ARG A 502 55.39 7.39 46.26
N GLY A 503 55.10 6.31 46.98
CA GLY A 503 54.14 6.30 48.09
C GLY A 503 54.51 7.31 49.18
N PHE A 504 55.78 7.36 49.55
CA PHE A 504 56.32 8.32 50.51
C PHE A 504 56.07 9.77 50.09
N LEU A 505 56.50 10.16 48.88
CA LEU A 505 56.37 11.54 48.43
C LEU A 505 54.91 11.99 48.37
N THR A 506 53.99 11.13 47.95
CA THR A 506 52.56 11.42 47.92
C THR A 506 52.03 11.70 49.33
N LEU A 507 52.28 10.80 50.28
CA LEU A 507 51.80 10.94 51.65
C LEU A 507 52.49 12.09 52.38
N ALA A 508 53.78 12.29 52.16
CA ALA A 508 54.54 13.39 52.75
C ALA A 508 54.01 14.75 52.28
N LYS A 509 53.71 14.92 50.99
CA LYS A 509 53.08 16.14 50.45
C LYS A 509 51.72 16.40 51.10
N GLN A 510 50.91 15.37 51.30
CA GLN A 510 49.63 15.50 52.02
C GLN A 510 49.84 15.95 53.47
N GLN A 511 50.82 15.37 54.19
CA GLN A 511 51.09 15.76 55.58
C GLN A 511 51.64 17.19 55.71
N ILE A 512 52.47 17.65 54.77
CA ILE A 512 52.95 19.05 54.72
C ILE A 512 51.78 20.00 54.48
N ALA A 513 50.86 19.69 53.56
CA ALA A 513 49.66 20.49 53.32
C ALA A 513 48.75 20.56 54.57
N LEU A 514 48.68 19.47 55.36
CA LEU A 514 47.97 19.45 56.64
C LEU A 514 48.68 20.23 57.74
N LYS A 515 50.02 20.25 57.78
CA LYS A 515 50.80 21.10 58.69
C LYS A 515 50.45 22.57 58.49
N ALA A 516 50.33 23.04 57.25
CA ALA A 516 49.97 24.43 56.94
C ALA A 516 48.62 24.87 57.55
N ARG A 517 47.74 23.93 57.89
CA ARG A 517 46.44 24.20 58.54
C ARG A 517 46.45 23.98 60.05
N ASN A 518 47.19 22.98 60.53
CA ASN A 518 47.08 22.48 61.91
C ASN A 518 48.32 22.74 62.78
N ASN A 519 49.36 23.39 62.24
CA ASN A 519 50.61 23.76 62.89
C ASN A 519 51.28 22.62 63.70
N LYS A 520 51.33 21.41 63.13
CA LYS A 520 51.94 20.23 63.75
C LYS A 520 53.41 20.11 63.36
N ASP A 521 54.28 19.81 64.31
CA ASP A 521 55.71 19.58 64.05
C ASP A 521 55.91 18.31 63.21
N LEU A 522 56.63 18.43 62.10
CA LEU A 522 57.07 17.31 61.28
C LEU A 522 58.58 17.12 61.45
N LEU A 523 59.03 15.88 61.46
CA LEU A 523 60.46 15.54 61.46
C LEU A 523 60.71 14.48 60.39
N LEU A 524 61.62 14.78 59.46
CA LEU A 524 62.08 13.80 58.48
C LEU A 524 63.37 13.15 58.98
N VAL A 525 63.41 11.82 58.93
CA VAL A 525 64.57 11.05 59.34
C VAL A 525 64.96 10.10 58.22
N PHE A 526 66.17 10.25 57.71
CA PHE A 526 66.79 9.26 56.84
C PHE A 526 67.57 8.24 57.65
N PHE A 527 67.47 6.99 57.22
CA PHE A 527 68.22 5.86 57.75
C PHE A 527 68.92 5.17 56.60
N ASP A 528 70.13 4.71 56.85
CA ASP A 528 70.89 3.89 55.93
C ASP A 528 71.53 2.74 56.69
N ILE A 529 71.34 1.53 56.19
CA ILE A 529 71.94 0.33 56.81
C ILE A 529 73.41 0.28 56.41
N ASP A 530 74.29 0.44 57.40
CA ASP A 530 75.74 0.46 57.18
C ASP A 530 76.23 -0.93 56.77
N GLY A 531 77.04 -1.00 55.72
CA GLY A 531 77.75 -2.23 55.33
C GLY A 531 76.90 -3.26 54.60
N MET A 532 75.72 -2.89 54.08
CA MET A 532 74.84 -3.80 53.33
C MET A 532 75.51 -4.54 52.18
N LYS A 533 76.40 -3.87 51.43
CA LYS A 533 77.18 -4.52 50.38
C LYS A 533 78.03 -5.69 50.91
N LYS A 534 78.63 -5.54 52.09
CA LYS A 534 79.43 -6.60 52.72
C LYS A 534 78.55 -7.79 53.14
N ILE A 535 77.35 -7.52 53.65
CA ILE A 535 76.37 -8.57 53.99
C ILE A 535 76.00 -9.35 52.72
N ASN A 536 75.63 -8.64 51.64
CA ASN A 536 75.28 -9.27 50.36
C ASN A 536 76.43 -10.08 49.75
N ASP A 537 77.64 -9.50 49.73
CA ASP A 537 78.81 -10.12 49.11
C ASP A 537 79.32 -11.34 49.90
N THR A 538 79.09 -11.39 51.22
CA THR A 538 79.61 -12.46 52.10
C THR A 538 78.60 -13.55 52.39
N LEU A 539 77.32 -13.19 52.57
CA LEU A 539 76.26 -14.08 53.04
C LEU A 539 75.14 -14.29 52.00
N GLY A 540 75.24 -13.62 50.85
CA GLY A 540 74.28 -13.69 49.77
C GLY A 540 73.11 -12.71 49.91
N HIS A 541 72.46 -12.45 48.77
CA HIS A 541 71.37 -11.49 48.67
C HIS A 541 70.16 -11.85 49.53
N SER A 542 69.85 -13.14 49.73
CA SER A 542 68.72 -13.57 50.57
C SER A 542 68.89 -13.17 52.05
N VAL A 543 70.13 -13.17 52.57
CA VAL A 543 70.43 -12.71 53.94
C VAL A 543 70.39 -11.18 54.00
N GLY A 544 70.82 -10.50 52.93
CA GLY A 544 70.64 -9.05 52.78
C GLY A 544 69.17 -8.61 52.77
N ASP A 545 68.33 -9.34 52.05
CA ASP A 545 66.88 -9.12 52.02
C ASP A 545 66.27 -9.30 53.41
N TYR A 546 66.69 -10.34 54.15
CA TYR A 546 66.29 -10.53 55.54
C TYR A 546 66.75 -9.39 56.45
N ALA A 547 67.94 -8.82 56.24
CA ALA A 547 68.41 -7.64 56.97
C ALA A 547 67.53 -6.41 56.73
N LEU A 548 67.14 -6.17 55.47
CA LEU A 548 66.24 -5.08 55.07
C LEU A 548 64.85 -5.23 55.68
N VAL A 549 64.26 -6.43 55.60
CA VAL A 549 62.95 -6.74 56.21
C VAL A 549 63.00 -6.60 57.73
N SER A 550 64.07 -7.08 58.36
CA SER A 550 64.26 -6.97 59.80
C SER A 550 64.33 -5.51 60.25
N PHE A 551 65.09 -4.68 59.55
CA PHE A 551 65.17 -3.26 59.85
C PHE A 551 63.83 -2.54 59.62
N ALA A 552 63.12 -2.83 58.53
CA ALA A 552 61.79 -2.31 58.28
C ALA A 552 60.80 -2.62 59.42
N ASN A 553 60.84 -3.85 59.97
CA ASN A 553 60.03 -4.23 61.11
C ASN A 553 60.44 -3.52 62.41
N LEU A 554 61.74 -3.26 62.60
CA LEU A 554 62.22 -2.44 63.73
C LEU A 554 61.73 -0.99 63.62
N LEU A 555 61.74 -0.40 62.42
CA LEU A 555 61.17 0.92 62.17
C LEU A 555 59.65 0.96 62.47
N LYS A 556 58.88 -0.02 61.98
CA LYS A 556 57.44 -0.14 62.26
C LYS A 556 57.11 -0.25 63.76
N LYS A 557 58.00 -0.85 64.55
CA LYS A 557 57.86 -0.94 66.02
C LYS A 557 58.30 0.34 66.73
N ALA A 558 59.31 1.03 66.19
CA ALA A 558 59.87 2.22 66.79
C ALA A 558 59.03 3.48 66.53
N PHE A 559 58.39 3.58 65.38
CA PHE A 559 57.55 4.70 64.97
C PHE A 559 56.06 4.37 65.06
N ARG A 560 55.19 5.39 65.05
CA ARG A 560 53.73 5.22 65.20
C ARG A 560 53.10 4.82 63.87
N SER A 561 51.90 4.25 63.91
CA SER A 561 51.11 3.93 62.71
C SER A 561 50.69 5.18 61.91
N THR A 562 50.73 6.35 62.53
CA THR A 562 50.48 7.64 61.86
C THR A 562 51.70 8.17 61.11
N ASP A 563 52.91 7.69 61.44
CA ASP A 563 54.14 8.13 60.79
C ASP A 563 54.27 7.47 59.41
N VAL A 564 54.80 8.20 58.43
CA VAL A 564 54.99 7.68 57.08
C VAL A 564 56.38 7.05 57.00
N ILE A 565 56.42 5.72 56.95
CA ILE A 565 57.67 4.95 56.89
C ILE A 565 57.82 4.37 55.48
N ALA A 566 58.97 4.61 54.86
CA ALA A 566 59.23 4.18 53.49
C ALA A 566 60.65 3.67 53.28
N ARG A 567 60.81 2.82 52.27
CA ARG A 567 62.11 2.47 51.68
C ARG A 567 62.24 3.21 50.36
N ILE A 568 63.26 4.06 50.26
CA ILE A 568 63.43 4.95 49.09
C ILE A 568 64.53 4.47 48.13
N GLY A 569 65.43 3.61 48.60
CA GLY A 569 66.58 3.09 47.86
C GLY A 569 66.95 1.66 48.29
N GLY A 570 68.15 1.21 47.90
CA GLY A 570 68.61 -0.15 48.18
C GLY A 570 68.66 -0.47 49.67
N ASP A 571 69.36 0.36 50.44
CA ASP A 571 69.59 0.25 51.88
C ASP A 571 69.11 1.49 52.65
N GLU A 572 68.40 2.39 51.95
CA GLU A 572 67.94 3.68 52.44
C GLU A 572 66.46 3.66 52.80
N PHE A 573 66.16 4.09 54.01
CA PHE A 573 64.81 4.23 54.56
C PHE A 573 64.57 5.65 55.00
N VAL A 574 63.32 6.08 54.95
CA VAL A 574 62.91 7.39 55.40
C VAL A 574 61.67 7.29 56.26
N VAL A 575 61.62 8.12 57.29
CA VAL A 575 60.46 8.29 58.14
C VAL A 575 60.10 9.76 58.19
N LEU A 576 58.84 10.07 57.86
CA LEU A 576 58.23 11.36 58.22
C LEU A 576 57.43 11.14 59.51
N ALA A 577 58.02 11.52 60.64
CA ALA A 577 57.38 11.45 61.94
C ALA A 577 56.47 12.67 62.14
N ILE A 578 55.21 12.41 62.50
CA ILE A 578 54.18 13.44 62.66
C ILE A 578 54.06 13.79 64.14
N GLU A 579 53.97 15.08 64.46
CA GLU A 579 53.98 15.59 65.85
C GLU A 579 55.23 15.14 66.60
N CYS A 580 56.39 15.28 65.95
CA CYS A 580 57.66 14.81 66.52
C CYS A 580 58.70 15.94 66.52
N SER A 581 59.05 16.39 67.71
CA SER A 581 60.19 17.30 67.91
C SER A 581 61.52 16.53 67.90
N ILE A 582 62.63 17.23 67.66
CA ILE A 582 63.98 16.64 67.73
C ILE A 582 64.28 16.00 69.11
N ARG A 583 63.66 16.51 70.19
CA ARG A 583 63.80 15.96 71.55
C ARG A 583 63.08 14.63 71.70
N GLU A 584 61.90 14.48 71.10
CA GLU A 584 61.15 13.22 71.09
C GLU A 584 61.84 12.20 70.20
N TYR A 585 62.35 12.62 69.05
CA TYR A 585 63.16 11.75 68.19
C TYR A 585 64.37 11.18 68.92
N LYS A 586 65.09 11.93 69.77
CA LYS A 586 66.19 11.37 70.56
C LYS A 586 65.75 10.20 71.47
N LYS A 587 64.51 10.21 71.96
CA LYS A 587 63.93 9.08 72.73
C LYS A 587 63.61 7.91 71.81
N VAL A 588 62.99 8.17 70.66
CA VAL A 588 62.66 7.15 69.64
C VAL A 588 63.94 6.50 69.10
N LYS A 589 64.96 7.28 68.79
CA LYS A 589 66.29 6.83 68.33
C LYS A 589 66.97 5.96 69.38
N SER A 590 66.97 6.37 70.66
CA SER A 590 67.50 5.53 71.75
C SER A 590 66.78 4.17 71.84
N ARG A 591 65.46 4.15 71.66
CA ARG A 591 64.67 2.90 71.65
C ARG A 591 64.98 2.04 70.42
N LEU A 592 65.11 2.66 69.25
CA LEU A 592 65.49 1.97 68.02
C LEU A 592 66.90 1.37 68.15
N ASP A 593 67.86 2.13 68.66
CA ASP A 593 69.24 1.67 68.89
C ASP A 593 69.29 0.52 69.90
N TYR A 594 68.48 0.57 70.96
CA TYR A 594 68.32 -0.55 71.88
C TYR A 594 67.74 -1.78 71.18
N SER A 595 66.70 -1.61 70.37
CA SER A 595 66.07 -2.70 69.63
C SER A 595 67.02 -3.33 68.60
N ILE A 596 67.88 -2.52 67.97
CA ILE A 596 68.95 -2.99 67.08
C ILE A 596 70.00 -3.78 67.87
N LYS A 597 70.39 -3.31 69.06
CA LYS A 597 71.31 -4.05 69.94
C LYS A 597 70.72 -5.39 70.39
N GLU A 598 69.44 -5.43 70.76
CA GLU A 598 68.76 -6.68 71.10
C GLU A 598 68.68 -7.63 69.90
N PHE A 599 68.36 -7.11 68.71
CA PHE A 599 68.38 -7.89 67.47
C PHE A 599 69.77 -8.52 67.24
N ASN A 600 70.84 -7.74 67.37
CA ASN A 600 72.22 -8.20 67.19
C ASN A 600 72.70 -9.15 68.31
N ALA A 601 72.14 -9.07 69.51
CA ALA A 601 72.49 -9.94 70.64
C ALA A 601 71.76 -11.29 70.61
N SER A 602 70.76 -11.44 69.74
CA SER A 602 70.06 -12.72 69.57
C SER A 602 70.97 -13.76 68.90
N ASN A 603 71.04 -14.96 69.48
CA ASN A 603 72.01 -16.02 69.15
C ASN A 603 71.85 -16.66 67.75
N HIS A 604 71.07 -16.05 66.84
CA HIS A 604 70.66 -16.63 65.56
C HIS A 604 70.91 -15.69 64.36
N GLN A 605 71.75 -14.66 64.50
CA GLN A 605 72.01 -13.71 63.41
C GLN A 605 73.39 -13.91 62.79
N GLU A 606 73.44 -14.17 61.48
CA GLU A 606 74.67 -14.33 60.69
C GLU A 606 75.37 -13.00 60.39
N PHE A 607 74.70 -11.87 60.68
CA PHE A 607 75.21 -10.51 60.49
C PHE A 607 74.85 -9.61 61.69
N GLN A 608 75.54 -8.48 61.79
CA GLN A 608 75.18 -7.42 62.73
C GLN A 608 74.58 -6.25 61.96
N LEU A 609 73.38 -5.85 62.36
CA LEU A 609 72.70 -4.68 61.82
C LEU A 609 73.33 -3.42 62.42
N SER A 610 73.91 -2.56 61.58
CA SER A 610 74.34 -1.20 61.94
C SER A 610 73.62 -0.20 61.06
N VAL A 611 73.18 0.92 61.63
CA VAL A 611 72.37 1.91 60.93
C VAL A 611 72.85 3.31 61.27
N SER A 612 73.03 4.14 60.25
CA SER A 612 73.26 5.58 60.38
C SER A 612 71.96 6.34 60.12
N ALA A 613 71.72 7.45 60.82
CA ALA A 613 70.45 8.18 60.77
C ALA A 613 70.57 9.72 60.83
N GLY A 614 70.22 10.40 59.74
CA GLY A 614 70.13 11.86 59.69
C GLY A 614 68.71 12.37 59.93
N ALA A 615 68.53 13.41 60.74
CA ALA A 615 67.22 13.96 61.05
C ALA A 615 67.13 15.47 60.80
N ALA A 616 66.10 15.90 60.09
CA ALA A 616 65.80 17.30 59.79
C ALA A 616 64.43 17.68 60.35
N PRO A 617 64.35 18.55 61.37
CA PRO A 617 63.08 19.07 61.87
C PRO A 617 62.53 20.10 60.89
N SER A 618 61.23 20.03 60.62
CA SER A 618 60.57 21.09 59.87
C SER A 618 60.56 22.38 60.66
N ASP A 619 60.92 23.47 60.01
CA ASP A 619 60.86 24.81 60.60
C ASP A 619 59.38 25.20 60.85
N PRO A 620 59.03 25.72 62.04
CA PRO A 620 57.69 26.24 62.33
C PRO A 620 57.31 27.47 61.49
N ASP A 621 58.30 28.31 61.14
CA ASP A 621 58.04 29.69 60.68
C ASP A 621 58.32 29.89 59.17
N THR A 622 58.69 28.82 58.45
CA THR A 622 58.98 28.89 57.01
C THR A 622 58.21 27.85 56.19
N THR A 623 57.87 28.21 54.96
CA THR A 623 57.35 27.27 53.96
C THR A 623 58.51 26.46 53.39
N PHE A 624 58.40 25.14 53.41
CA PHE A 624 59.38 24.21 52.89
C PHE A 624 58.74 23.18 51.98
N THR A 625 59.53 22.57 51.10
CA THR A 625 59.13 21.40 50.32
C THR A 625 59.63 20.10 50.97
N ILE A 626 59.03 18.96 50.61
CA ILE A 626 59.52 17.67 51.10
C ILE A 626 60.96 17.41 50.62
N GLU A 627 61.29 17.87 49.41
CA GLU A 627 62.62 17.74 48.84
C GLU A 627 63.68 18.50 49.67
N GLN A 628 63.35 19.68 50.21
CA GLN A 628 64.26 20.44 51.08
C GLN A 628 64.53 19.72 52.41
N LEU A 629 63.49 19.16 53.07
CA LEU A 629 63.72 18.37 54.30
C LEU A 629 64.53 17.10 54.03
N MET A 630 64.33 16.48 52.87
CA MET A 630 65.14 15.32 52.47
C MET A 630 66.61 15.74 52.31
N GLU A 631 66.92 16.82 51.59
CA GLU A 631 68.30 17.31 51.45
C GLU A 631 68.98 17.60 52.80
N GLU A 632 68.26 18.22 53.74
CA GLU A 632 68.78 18.49 55.08
C GLU A 632 69.03 17.22 55.89
N ALA A 633 68.09 16.27 55.87
CA ALA A 633 68.24 15.01 56.60
C ALA A 633 69.37 14.15 56.01
N ASP A 634 69.55 14.18 54.69
CA ASP A 634 70.64 13.44 54.02
C ASP A 634 72.01 14.06 54.34
N ALA A 635 72.09 15.39 54.40
CA ALA A 635 73.30 16.07 54.85
C ALA A 635 73.69 15.69 56.29
N GLU A 636 72.72 15.55 57.20
CA GLU A 636 72.95 15.07 58.56
C GLU A 636 73.34 13.58 58.60
N LEU A 637 72.72 12.74 57.75
CA LEU A 637 73.09 11.33 57.62
C LEU A 637 74.54 11.18 57.17
N TYR A 638 74.96 11.97 56.19
CA TYR A 638 76.33 11.97 55.69
C TYR A 638 77.34 12.42 56.76
N LYS A 639 76.99 13.41 57.58
CA LYS A 639 77.80 13.82 58.75
C LYS A 639 77.93 12.67 59.75
N GLU A 640 76.86 11.93 60.04
CA GLU A 640 76.93 10.78 60.95
C GLU A 640 77.81 9.66 60.38
N LYS A 641 77.63 9.29 59.10
CA LYS A 641 78.47 8.29 58.42
C LYS A 641 79.97 8.66 58.49
N LYS A 642 80.31 9.94 58.29
CA LYS A 642 81.69 10.44 58.43
C LYS A 642 82.22 10.28 59.86
N ARG A 643 81.40 10.60 60.88
CA ARG A 643 81.80 10.46 62.29
C ARG A 643 82.07 8.99 62.63
N LYS A 644 81.23 8.06 62.18
CA LYS A 644 81.44 6.61 62.39
C LYS A 644 82.71 6.08 61.70
N LYS A 645 83.00 6.52 60.46
CA LYS A 645 84.25 6.14 59.75
C LYS A 645 85.53 6.67 60.40
N LEU A 646 85.45 7.72 61.22
CA LEU A 646 86.57 8.26 62.00
C LEU A 646 86.71 7.59 63.37
N SER A 647 85.73 6.78 63.79
CA SER A 647 85.67 6.12 65.10
C SER A 647 85.62 4.58 65.02
N GLN A 648 85.81 4.03 63.81
CA GLN A 648 86.07 2.63 63.49
C GLN A 648 87.49 2.52 62.91
#